data_AF-A0A496W2M2-F1
#
_entry.id   AF-A0A496W2M2-F1
#
_cell.length_a   1.000
_cell.length_b   1.000
_cell.length_c   1.000
_cell.angle_alpha   90.00
_cell.angle_beta   90.00
_cell.angle_gamma   90.00
#
_symmetry.space_group_name_H-M   'P 1'
#
loop_
_entity.id
_entity.type
_entity.pdbx_description
1 polymer ?
#
loop_
_entity_poly.entity_id
_entity_poly.type
_entity_poly.pdbx_seq_one_letter_code
_entity_poly.pdbx_strand_id
1 'polypeptide(L)'
;MIRLTKGIGLLSGFLLAAHVTAAEPPDKIFKQVENHLNQHNLPEVIHQRHHAAVEQYSKGQTRHGQREALIFTQPAETKILRSPFETAAELQKIWPIAPLSDNVRARLPRKTQPSLDDLAATPVVQITPEIKALAEELGNQPVPIFNWVRNEIAFVPSYGAIQGSQQTLLTRRGNAFDTASLLVALFRAANIPARFAYGTVQIPALQVMEWVGGVETPESAMQLLSQGGIPNRAVISGGRISHLILEHLWAEAWVDFIPSRGGRHREGDSWIPLDASFKIPEINTGLEWQTQLTFNPEEIAGQLKNEAADYDETGLTRLDNTVLQNTLGTQQNSLSEWVTNQGIETLGQLLGQAQILELNRPVLTASLPYHLIARVDNQSSLPASVQHHYRFTLYENAAKRASGQAALDYTVSLPQLAGKTLSLSFPPAAQEDEAVINSFLPSGNLTTAQLPKSLPGYLINLKAELRLGQEVVANAGPYVMGVQGLSETIYSPPTLSQARSLSQPIVGEYRAIGMDLQGGQGHRLQAVSERLAKTEAALSTETALTRHEIVGDLLNASLDSYFAANEVYDTWQAQMTEVVAHRAPSMGWARTVLTTDFVVGIPQKVQFNGIAFEIERLDSIAVGKNNTQRFQRQIGKLGSALAHLVLEQTFGQGQQAVSALRAQASALKSGERIYSLNPETAKAILPELSLDASAQHFIEQALHFGMHVTLPENQITLDTWTGRGLGSVSPKTGNSHYPTFGNGGQATGILYNDIGQRLVWASLLKKPVRLAPAIKPQIPFVQSVAIGLIPLATEPLKIGLTDKILTLLTGNQIEQQTGPNLPEVLDEHLFSGLLLEHLSLGQLLDPVPPEIDLQLAADSINPGET
;
A
#
# COMPACT_ATOMS: atom_id res chain seq x y z
N MET A 1 -71.91 0.53 -46.80
CA MET A 1 -72.70 0.37 -45.55
C MET A 1 -71.80 0.71 -44.37
N ILE A 2 -72.15 1.79 -43.63
CA ILE A 2 -72.00 2.03 -42.18
C ILE A 2 -70.56 2.03 -41.60
N ARG A 3 -69.89 3.18 -41.37
CA ARG A 3 -69.96 4.20 -40.26
C ARG A 3 -69.45 3.74 -38.87
N LEU A 4 -68.38 4.43 -38.39
CA LEU A 4 -68.15 5.09 -37.07
C LEU A 4 -68.29 4.22 -35.77
N THR A 5 -67.52 4.32 -34.67
CA THR A 5 -67.00 5.49 -33.92
C THR A 5 -66.15 5.04 -32.69
N LYS A 6 -65.09 5.83 -32.36
CA LYS A 6 -64.57 6.35 -31.06
C LYS A 6 -64.62 5.57 -29.71
N GLY A 7 -63.52 5.71 -28.94
CA GLY A 7 -63.50 5.87 -27.46
C GLY A 7 -62.12 5.62 -26.79
N ILE A 8 -61.27 6.65 -26.58
CA ILE A 8 -60.78 7.22 -25.28
C ILE A 8 -59.96 6.22 -24.41
N GLY A 9 -58.72 6.43 -23.93
CA GLY A 9 -57.83 7.57 -23.75
C GLY A 9 -57.19 7.48 -22.35
N LEU A 10 -55.85 7.55 -22.19
CA LEU A 10 -55.15 8.15 -21.05
C LEU A 10 -53.62 8.14 -21.21
N LEU A 11 -53.03 9.32 -20.96
CA LEU A 11 -51.61 9.63 -20.95
C LEU A 11 -50.89 9.01 -19.75
N SER A 12 -49.62 8.65 -19.92
CA SER A 12 -48.50 9.16 -19.08
C SER A 12 -47.16 8.71 -19.66
N GLY A 13 -46.51 9.61 -20.41
CA GLY A 13 -45.09 9.51 -20.72
C GLY A 13 -44.29 9.99 -19.52
N PHE A 14 -43.44 9.12 -18.98
CA PHE A 14 -42.35 9.52 -18.10
C PHE A 14 -41.12 9.81 -18.96
N LEU A 15 -40.88 11.11 -19.20
CA LEU A 15 -39.59 11.62 -19.65
C LEU A 15 -38.62 11.52 -18.47
N LEU A 16 -37.67 10.58 -18.55
CA LEU A 16 -36.47 10.60 -17.72
C LEU A 16 -35.57 11.71 -18.26
N ALA A 17 -35.62 12.89 -17.64
CA ALA A 17 -34.76 14.01 -17.95
C ALA A 17 -33.36 13.77 -17.36
N ALA A 18 -32.57 12.90 -17.99
CA ALA A 18 -31.12 12.98 -17.86
C ALA A 18 -30.67 14.23 -18.62
N HIS A 19 -30.20 15.26 -17.89
CA HIS A 19 -29.46 16.38 -18.50
C HIS A 19 -28.09 15.88 -18.98
N VAL A 20 -28.08 15.05 -20.03
CA VAL A 20 -26.90 14.87 -20.86
C VAL A 20 -26.85 16.11 -21.74
N THR A 21 -25.98 17.05 -21.39
CA THR A 21 -25.61 18.11 -22.33
C THR A 21 -25.08 17.41 -23.59
N ALA A 22 -25.75 17.57 -24.72
CA ALA A 22 -25.30 16.98 -25.97
C ALA A 22 -23.85 17.42 -26.22
N ALA A 23 -22.95 16.45 -26.43
CA ALA A 23 -21.55 16.71 -26.68
C ALA A 23 -21.41 17.67 -27.88
N GLU A 24 -20.56 18.68 -27.74
CA GLU A 24 -20.35 19.68 -28.78
C GLU A 24 -19.82 19.02 -30.06
N PRO A 25 -20.36 19.33 -31.26
CA PRO A 25 -19.96 18.65 -32.48
C PRO A 25 -18.46 18.87 -32.77
N PRO A 26 -17.72 17.83 -33.21
CA PRO A 26 -16.27 17.91 -33.38
C PRO A 26 -15.78 19.06 -34.27
N ASP A 27 -16.50 19.38 -35.34
CA ASP A 27 -16.20 20.53 -36.23
C ASP A 27 -16.13 21.86 -35.48
N LYS A 28 -17.05 22.06 -34.53
CA LYS A 28 -17.11 23.29 -33.75
C LYS A 28 -15.89 23.40 -32.82
N ILE A 29 -15.47 22.28 -32.24
CA ILE A 29 -14.26 22.21 -31.41
C ILE A 29 -13.01 22.50 -32.24
N PHE A 30 -12.86 21.90 -33.43
CA PHE A 30 -11.72 22.21 -34.32
C PHE A 30 -11.68 23.69 -34.69
N LYS A 31 -12.82 24.29 -35.05
CA LYS A 31 -12.88 25.72 -35.37
C LYS A 31 -12.54 26.64 -34.20
N GLN A 32 -12.94 26.26 -32.97
CA GLN A 32 -12.55 26.99 -31.76
C GLN A 32 -11.03 26.93 -31.56
N VAL A 33 -10.43 25.75 -31.77
CA VAL A 33 -8.97 25.59 -31.69
C VAL A 33 -8.28 26.42 -32.79
N GLU A 34 -8.74 26.38 -34.04
CA GLU A 34 -8.16 27.18 -35.13
C GLU A 34 -8.15 28.68 -34.80
N ASN A 35 -9.27 29.20 -34.29
CA ASN A 35 -9.37 30.59 -33.86
C ASN A 35 -8.38 30.91 -32.73
N HIS A 36 -8.23 30.01 -31.75
CA HIS A 36 -7.27 30.15 -30.66
C HIS A 36 -5.82 30.20 -31.18
N LEU A 37 -5.46 29.29 -32.10
CA LEU A 37 -4.12 29.23 -32.69
C LEU A 37 -3.78 30.55 -33.40
N ASN A 38 -4.71 31.06 -34.20
CA ASN A 38 -4.54 32.32 -34.93
C ASN A 38 -4.43 33.54 -34.00
N GLN A 39 -5.16 33.55 -32.89
CA GLN A 39 -5.12 34.65 -31.91
C GLN A 39 -3.81 34.71 -31.13
N HIS A 40 -3.18 33.56 -30.85
CA HIS A 40 -2.00 33.47 -29.99
C HIS A 40 -0.66 33.38 -30.75
N ASN A 41 -0.67 33.48 -32.09
CA ASN A 41 0.51 33.46 -32.97
C ASN A 41 1.45 32.28 -32.65
N LEU A 42 0.89 31.08 -32.59
CA LEU A 42 1.61 29.87 -32.22
C LEU A 42 2.57 29.40 -33.34
N PRO A 43 3.62 28.62 -33.01
CA PRO A 43 4.58 28.13 -33.99
C PRO A 43 3.91 27.35 -35.14
N GLU A 44 4.43 27.48 -36.35
CA GLU A 44 3.89 26.85 -37.57
C GLU A 44 3.68 25.32 -37.42
N VAL A 45 4.56 24.63 -36.68
CA VAL A 45 4.41 23.19 -36.42
C VAL A 45 3.09 22.84 -35.70
N ILE A 46 2.53 23.77 -34.91
CA ILE A 46 1.25 23.58 -34.22
C ILE A 46 0.09 23.73 -35.19
N HIS A 47 0.16 24.72 -36.09
CA HIS A 47 -0.81 24.87 -37.18
C HIS A 47 -0.80 23.63 -38.09
N GLN A 48 0.37 23.07 -38.39
CA GLN A 48 0.51 21.82 -39.16
C GLN A 48 -0.14 20.62 -38.45
N ARG A 49 0.08 20.45 -37.14
CA ARG A 49 -0.60 19.39 -36.35
C ARG A 49 -2.12 19.57 -36.38
N HIS A 50 -2.59 20.81 -36.32
CA HIS A 50 -4.02 21.12 -36.43
C HIS A 50 -4.59 20.76 -37.80
N HIS A 51 -3.97 21.21 -38.89
CA HIS A 51 -4.41 20.88 -40.25
C HIS A 51 -4.40 19.37 -40.50
N ALA A 52 -3.38 18.65 -40.02
CA ALA A 52 -3.32 17.19 -40.13
C ALA A 52 -4.47 16.49 -39.38
N ALA A 53 -4.83 16.97 -38.19
CA ALA A 53 -5.95 16.43 -37.43
C ALA A 53 -7.31 16.69 -38.13
N VAL A 54 -7.52 17.91 -38.64
CA VAL A 54 -8.73 18.25 -39.41
C VAL A 54 -8.83 17.44 -40.70
N GLU A 55 -7.69 17.22 -41.38
CA GLU A 55 -7.62 16.38 -42.57
C GLU A 55 -7.95 14.91 -42.24
N GLN A 56 -7.40 14.36 -41.16
CA GLN A 56 -7.73 13.00 -40.69
C GLN A 56 -9.22 12.86 -40.36
N TYR A 57 -9.79 13.85 -39.66
CA TYR A 57 -11.22 13.88 -39.34
C TYR A 57 -12.09 13.90 -40.60
N SER A 58 -11.80 14.81 -41.54
CA SER A 58 -12.58 14.97 -42.77
C SER A 58 -12.49 13.76 -43.71
N LYS A 59 -11.39 13.01 -43.69
CA LYS A 59 -11.23 11.76 -44.45
C LYS A 59 -11.93 10.55 -43.81
N GLY A 60 -12.45 10.67 -42.58
CA GLY A 60 -13.14 9.59 -41.88
C GLY A 60 -12.30 8.33 -41.69
N GLN A 61 -10.96 8.43 -41.68
CA GLN A 61 -10.10 7.25 -41.56
C GLN A 61 -10.25 6.61 -40.18
N THR A 62 -10.97 5.50 -40.12
CA THR A 62 -11.13 4.67 -38.92
C THR A 62 -9.79 4.05 -38.52
N ARG A 63 -8.99 4.77 -37.72
CA ARG A 63 -8.21 4.08 -36.69
C ARG A 63 -9.15 3.87 -35.52
N HIS A 64 -9.70 2.66 -35.43
CA HIS A 64 -10.29 2.22 -34.17
C HIS A 64 -9.19 2.29 -33.12
N GLY A 65 -9.33 3.24 -32.19
CA GLY A 65 -8.64 3.17 -30.91
C GLY A 65 -9.20 1.94 -30.20
N GLN A 66 -8.60 0.78 -30.45
CA GLN A 66 -8.91 -0.41 -29.71
C GLN A 66 -8.48 -0.14 -28.26
N ARG A 67 -9.46 -0.06 -27.36
CA ARG A 67 -9.23 -0.46 -25.97
C ARG A 67 -8.93 -1.95 -26.03
N GLU A 68 -7.64 -2.27 -26.16
CA GLU A 68 -7.19 -3.65 -26.08
C GLU A 68 -7.41 -4.13 -24.65
N ALA A 69 -8.19 -5.21 -24.51
CA ALA A 69 -8.32 -5.94 -23.26
C ALA A 69 -6.92 -6.42 -22.87
N LEU A 70 -6.47 -6.02 -21.68
CA LEU A 70 -5.15 -6.40 -21.19
C LEU A 70 -5.26 -7.51 -20.16
N ILE A 71 -4.26 -8.38 -20.22
CA ILE A 71 -4.11 -9.55 -19.37
C ILE A 71 -3.68 -9.08 -17.99
N PHE A 72 -4.62 -8.83 -17.09
CA PHE A 72 -4.30 -8.36 -15.74
C PHE A 72 -3.59 -9.44 -14.92
N THR A 73 -3.04 -9.06 -13.77
CA THR A 73 -2.31 -9.89 -12.79
C THR A 73 -2.32 -11.39 -13.09
N GLN A 74 -1.30 -11.88 -13.82
CA GLN A 74 -1.02 -13.31 -13.75
C GLN A 74 -0.64 -13.58 -12.29
N PRO A 75 -1.35 -14.45 -11.56
CA PRO A 75 -0.77 -14.98 -10.34
C PRO A 75 0.56 -15.57 -10.76
N ALA A 76 1.56 -15.18 -9.99
CA ALA A 76 2.91 -15.60 -10.16
C ALA A 76 2.94 -17.13 -10.38
N GLU A 77 3.74 -17.62 -11.33
CA GLU A 77 4.05 -19.05 -11.39
C GLU A 77 4.40 -19.50 -9.97
N THR A 78 3.64 -20.45 -9.41
CA THR A 78 3.73 -20.80 -8.00
C THR A 78 5.09 -21.46 -7.76
N LYS A 79 6.09 -20.64 -7.40
CA LYS A 79 7.36 -21.12 -6.92
C LYS A 79 7.09 -21.71 -5.54
N ILE A 80 7.06 -23.04 -5.49
CA ILE A 80 7.04 -23.77 -4.23
C ILE A 80 8.33 -23.38 -3.48
N LEU A 81 8.17 -22.88 -2.26
CA LEU A 81 9.30 -22.54 -1.42
C LEU A 81 10.15 -23.81 -1.22
N ARG A 82 11.43 -23.72 -1.58
CA ARG A 82 12.36 -24.85 -1.44
C ARG A 82 12.64 -25.15 0.03
N SER A 83 13.03 -26.39 0.31
CA SER A 83 13.66 -26.75 1.58
C SER A 83 14.98 -26.00 1.78
N PRO A 84 15.41 -25.79 3.04
CA PRO A 84 16.69 -25.17 3.35
C PRO A 84 17.85 -26.02 2.82
N PHE A 85 18.90 -25.38 2.33
CA PHE A 85 20.15 -26.04 1.99
C PHE A 85 20.90 -26.41 3.26
N GLU A 86 21.48 -27.60 3.34
CA GLU A 86 22.10 -28.11 4.57
C GLU A 86 23.61 -28.34 4.42
N THR A 87 24.17 -27.98 3.26
CA THR A 87 25.60 -28.06 2.98
C THR A 87 26.13 -26.71 2.49
N ALA A 88 27.42 -26.45 2.73
CA ALA A 88 28.07 -25.22 2.25
C ALA A 88 28.04 -25.12 0.71
N ALA A 89 28.22 -26.23 0.00
CA ALA A 89 28.18 -26.29 -1.46
C ALA A 89 26.79 -25.94 -2.04
N GLU A 90 25.71 -26.29 -1.36
CA GLU A 90 24.36 -25.91 -1.78
C GLU A 90 24.06 -24.45 -1.51
N LEU A 91 24.43 -23.95 -0.33
CA LEU A 91 24.28 -22.54 0.04
C LEU A 91 25.03 -21.61 -0.96
N GLN A 92 26.09 -22.08 -1.60
CA GLN A 92 26.80 -21.31 -2.63
C GLN A 92 26.00 -20.99 -3.88
N LYS A 93 24.97 -21.78 -4.19
CA LYS A 93 24.13 -21.54 -5.36
C LYS A 93 23.42 -20.19 -5.25
N ILE A 94 23.16 -19.73 -4.03
CA ILE A 94 22.54 -18.44 -3.73
C ILE A 94 23.52 -17.42 -3.15
N TRP A 95 24.69 -17.88 -2.67
CA TRP A 95 25.74 -17.08 -2.07
C TRP A 95 27.10 -17.40 -2.72
N PRO A 96 27.36 -16.92 -3.96
CA PRO A 96 28.45 -17.42 -4.79
C PRO A 96 29.85 -17.00 -4.29
N ILE A 97 30.44 -17.81 -3.41
CA ILE A 97 31.80 -17.70 -2.86
C ILE A 97 32.40 -19.11 -2.70
N ALA A 98 33.71 -19.22 -2.59
CA ALA A 98 34.42 -20.46 -2.29
C ALA A 98 33.90 -21.19 -1.01
N PRO A 99 33.85 -22.54 -1.00
CA PRO A 99 33.41 -23.31 0.17
C PRO A 99 34.44 -23.35 1.28
N LEU A 100 33.93 -23.26 2.52
CA LEU A 100 34.61 -23.87 3.65
C LEU A 100 34.58 -25.39 3.45
N SER A 101 35.74 -26.05 3.48
CA SER A 101 35.86 -27.51 3.33
C SER A 101 34.98 -28.27 4.33
N ASP A 102 34.43 -29.42 3.91
CA ASP A 102 33.35 -30.22 4.55
C ASP A 102 33.56 -30.65 6.04
N ASN A 103 34.71 -30.35 6.66
CA ASN A 103 35.07 -30.79 8.01
C ASN A 103 35.03 -29.70 9.10
N VAL A 104 34.44 -28.52 8.87
CA VAL A 104 34.42 -27.43 9.88
C VAL A 104 33.10 -27.40 10.66
N ARG A 105 32.84 -28.44 11.45
CA ARG A 105 31.89 -28.33 12.58
C ARG A 105 32.61 -27.60 13.71
N ALA A 106 32.11 -26.41 14.07
CA ALA A 106 32.45 -25.67 15.29
C ALA A 106 33.89 -25.12 15.44
N ARG A 107 34.43 -24.38 14.45
CA ARG A 107 35.55 -23.46 14.72
C ARG A 107 35.14 -22.00 14.55
N LEU A 108 35.59 -21.17 15.49
CA LEU A 108 35.66 -19.72 15.38
C LEU A 108 36.19 -19.35 13.97
N PRO A 109 35.66 -18.28 13.35
CA PRO A 109 36.09 -17.82 12.03
C PRO A 109 37.63 -17.78 11.93
N ARG A 110 38.18 -18.12 10.75
CA ARG A 110 39.61 -17.94 10.45
C ARG A 110 40.07 -16.58 10.98
N LYS A 111 41.27 -16.51 11.56
CA LYS A 111 42.02 -15.25 11.77
C LYS A 111 42.40 -14.61 10.41
N THR A 112 41.43 -14.39 9.53
CA THR A 112 41.57 -13.48 8.41
C THR A 112 41.48 -12.08 8.99
N GLN A 113 42.56 -11.32 8.86
CA GLN A 113 42.55 -9.90 9.17
C GLN A 113 41.41 -9.21 8.40
N PRO A 114 40.78 -8.18 8.98
CA PRO A 114 39.79 -7.39 8.26
C PRO A 114 40.36 -6.71 7.02
N SER A 115 39.48 -6.45 6.07
CA SER A 115 39.76 -5.69 4.85
C SER A 115 39.09 -4.31 4.89
N LEU A 116 39.46 -3.42 3.96
CA LEU A 116 38.77 -2.13 3.82
C LEU A 116 37.31 -2.30 3.40
N ASP A 117 36.97 -3.37 2.68
CA ASP A 117 35.59 -3.67 2.28
C ASP A 117 34.70 -3.93 3.50
N ASP A 118 35.26 -4.46 4.59
CA ASP A 118 34.57 -4.67 5.86
C ASP A 118 34.22 -3.36 6.60
N LEU A 119 34.72 -2.22 6.12
CA LEU A 119 34.40 -0.86 6.59
C LEU A 119 33.59 -0.04 5.57
N ALA A 120 33.49 -0.51 4.31
CA ALA A 120 32.88 0.25 3.22
C ALA A 120 31.34 0.28 3.29
N ALA A 121 30.74 1.35 2.78
CA ALA A 121 29.30 1.36 2.51
C ALA A 121 28.96 0.48 1.29
N THR A 122 27.73 -0.04 1.25
CA THR A 122 27.18 -0.83 0.14
C THR A 122 25.73 -0.41 -0.11
N PRO A 123 25.07 -0.84 -1.21
CA PRO A 123 23.66 -0.51 -1.45
C PRO A 123 22.71 -0.88 -0.31
N VAL A 124 22.98 -1.97 0.42
CA VAL A 124 22.18 -2.42 1.58
C VAL A 124 22.73 -1.88 2.91
N VAL A 125 24.02 -1.58 3.00
CA VAL A 125 24.71 -1.01 4.18
C VAL A 125 25.09 0.43 3.91
N GLN A 126 24.14 1.33 4.10
CA GLN A 126 24.36 2.78 4.02
C GLN A 126 24.90 3.29 5.37
N ILE A 127 25.88 4.19 5.34
CA ILE A 127 26.47 4.85 6.52
C ILE A 127 26.09 6.33 6.48
N THR A 128 24.83 6.60 6.78
CA THR A 128 24.20 7.93 6.75
C THR A 128 24.63 8.79 7.95
N PRO A 129 24.37 10.11 7.92
CA PRO A 129 24.59 10.97 9.09
C PRO A 129 23.88 10.47 10.35
N GLU A 130 22.65 9.97 10.22
CA GLU A 130 21.85 9.45 11.35
C GLU A 130 22.48 8.18 11.95
N ILE A 131 22.99 7.28 11.11
CA ILE A 131 23.70 6.08 11.57
C ILE A 131 25.02 6.45 12.27
N LYS A 132 25.76 7.44 11.76
CA LYS A 132 26.98 7.92 12.41
C LYS A 132 26.68 8.55 13.77
N ALA A 133 25.67 9.42 13.83
CA ALA A 133 25.25 10.06 15.07
C ALA A 133 24.85 9.02 16.12
N LEU A 134 24.07 8.01 15.73
CA LEU A 134 23.69 6.93 16.63
C LEU A 134 24.89 6.08 17.08
N ALA A 135 25.83 5.77 16.19
CA ALA A 135 27.05 5.04 16.57
C ALA A 135 27.88 5.84 17.59
N GLU A 136 28.01 7.16 17.41
CA GLU A 136 28.66 8.07 18.34
C GLU A 136 27.93 8.15 19.69
N GLU A 137 26.60 8.26 19.68
CA GLU A 137 25.76 8.24 20.88
C GLU A 137 25.96 6.96 21.70
N LEU A 138 26.10 5.82 21.02
CA LEU A 138 26.40 4.52 21.61
C LEU A 138 27.89 4.35 21.97
N GLY A 139 28.66 5.43 21.94
CA GLY A 139 30.06 5.50 22.34
C GLY A 139 31.04 4.84 21.37
N ASN A 140 30.59 4.51 20.15
CA ASN A 140 31.34 3.71 19.17
C ASN A 140 31.84 2.38 19.78
N GLN A 141 31.08 1.80 20.70
CA GLN A 141 31.42 0.56 21.40
C GLN A 141 30.56 -0.61 20.94
N PRO A 142 31.13 -1.81 20.78
CA PRO A 142 30.42 -2.91 20.15
C PRO A 142 29.28 -3.48 21.01
N VAL A 143 29.42 -3.46 22.34
CA VAL A 143 28.39 -3.95 23.27
C VAL A 143 27.14 -3.03 23.27
N PRO A 144 27.25 -1.71 23.49
CA PRO A 144 26.10 -0.80 23.36
C PRO A 144 25.42 -0.88 22.00
N ILE A 145 26.18 -0.92 20.91
CA ILE A 145 25.63 -1.04 19.55
C ILE A 145 24.80 -2.32 19.41
N PHE A 146 25.35 -3.48 19.81
CA PHE A 146 24.61 -4.74 19.72
C PHE A 146 23.35 -4.75 20.58
N ASN A 147 23.44 -4.32 21.83
CA ASN A 147 22.29 -4.28 22.75
C ASN A 147 21.18 -3.39 22.18
N TRP A 148 21.55 -2.19 21.68
CA TRP A 148 20.61 -1.26 21.09
C TRP A 148 19.88 -1.87 19.88
N VAL A 149 20.60 -2.43 18.90
CA VAL A 149 19.95 -3.02 17.71
C VAL A 149 19.04 -4.18 18.09
N ARG A 150 19.43 -5.00 19.06
CA ARG A 150 18.59 -6.11 19.53
C ARG A 150 17.30 -5.60 20.17
N ASN A 151 17.41 -4.57 21.01
CA ASN A 151 16.31 -4.10 21.85
C ASN A 151 15.36 -3.14 21.11
N GLU A 152 15.85 -2.42 20.10
CA GLU A 152 15.12 -1.34 19.42
C GLU A 152 14.52 -1.72 18.07
N ILE A 153 14.82 -2.91 17.55
CA ILE A 153 14.38 -3.35 16.21
C ILE A 153 13.46 -4.55 16.35
N ALA A 154 12.18 -4.39 16.02
CA ALA A 154 11.22 -5.50 15.98
C ALA A 154 11.54 -6.47 14.82
N PHE A 155 11.36 -7.77 15.06
CA PHE A 155 11.62 -8.80 14.06
C PHE A 155 10.41 -9.01 13.15
N VAL A 156 10.64 -9.10 11.84
CA VAL A 156 9.64 -9.49 10.84
C VAL A 156 10.12 -10.77 10.15
N PRO A 157 9.31 -11.85 10.09
CA PRO A 157 9.73 -13.16 9.59
C PRO A 157 9.73 -13.23 8.06
N SER A 158 10.54 -12.40 7.40
CA SER A 158 10.72 -12.40 5.94
C SER A 158 12.16 -12.73 5.52
N TYR A 159 12.35 -13.18 4.28
CA TYR A 159 13.67 -13.58 3.74
C TYR A 159 14.21 -12.55 2.76
N GLY A 160 15.51 -12.24 2.85
CA GLY A 160 16.23 -11.38 1.91
C GLY A 160 16.27 -9.91 2.32
N ALA A 161 17.14 -9.13 1.69
CA ALA A 161 17.26 -7.70 1.96
C ALA A 161 16.14 -6.91 1.26
N ILE A 162 15.31 -6.26 2.07
CA ILE A 162 14.13 -5.51 1.61
C ILE A 162 14.33 -4.01 1.84
N GLN A 163 14.81 -3.62 3.04
CA GLN A 163 14.84 -2.23 3.49
C GLN A 163 16.26 -1.64 3.48
N GLY A 164 17.26 -2.42 3.89
CA GLY A 164 18.63 -1.92 4.13
C GLY A 164 18.77 -1.09 5.41
N SER A 165 20.02 -0.78 5.78
CA SER A 165 20.38 -0.24 7.10
C SER A 165 19.62 1.03 7.51
N GLN A 166 19.54 2.02 6.61
CA GLN A 166 18.90 3.30 6.91
C GLN A 166 17.41 3.12 7.18
N GLN A 167 16.72 2.37 6.32
CA GLN A 167 15.29 2.21 6.45
C GLN A 167 14.94 1.38 7.69
N THR A 168 15.73 0.35 8.05
CA THR A 168 15.56 -0.41 9.29
C THR A 168 15.73 0.45 10.54
N LEU A 169 16.68 1.40 10.53
CA LEU A 169 16.82 2.39 11.62
C LEU A 169 15.55 3.23 11.76
N LEU A 170 14.99 3.70 10.64
CA LEU A 170 13.83 4.59 10.65
C LEU A 170 12.52 3.86 11.00
N THR A 171 12.31 2.65 10.51
CA THR A 171 11.08 1.87 10.76
C THR A 171 11.08 1.15 12.10
N ARG A 172 12.25 1.02 12.75
CA ARG A 172 12.44 0.25 13.99
C ARG A 172 11.99 -1.20 13.87
N ARG A 173 12.08 -1.76 12.66
CA ARG A 173 11.74 -3.15 12.37
C ARG A 173 12.45 -3.68 11.15
N GLY A 174 12.70 -4.98 11.14
CA GLY A 174 13.28 -5.64 9.99
C GLY A 174 13.44 -7.14 10.22
N ASN A 175 13.65 -7.84 9.10
CA ASN A 175 14.02 -9.24 9.15
C ASN A 175 15.50 -9.43 9.52
N ALA A 176 16.00 -10.66 9.41
CA ALA A 176 17.40 -10.99 9.71
C ALA A 176 18.41 -10.21 8.85
N PHE A 177 18.13 -10.07 7.55
CA PHE A 177 19.00 -9.38 6.58
C PHE A 177 19.05 -7.88 6.86
N ASP A 178 17.90 -7.27 7.08
CA ASP A 178 17.74 -5.85 7.35
C ASP A 178 18.32 -5.46 8.72
N THR A 179 18.02 -6.24 9.76
CA THR A 179 18.58 -6.05 11.12
C THR A 179 20.10 -6.18 11.12
N ALA A 180 20.65 -7.21 10.44
CA ALA A 180 22.09 -7.36 10.30
C ALA A 180 22.71 -6.22 9.47
N SER A 181 22.01 -5.70 8.47
CA SER A 181 22.49 -4.57 7.67
C SER A 181 22.63 -3.30 8.50
N LEU A 182 21.67 -3.01 9.38
CA LEU A 182 21.78 -1.91 10.34
C LEU A 182 22.93 -2.14 11.33
N LEU A 183 23.04 -3.35 11.89
CA LEU A 183 24.12 -3.68 12.83
C LEU A 183 25.51 -3.51 12.20
N VAL A 184 25.69 -4.01 10.97
CA VAL A 184 26.92 -3.83 10.20
C VAL A 184 27.17 -2.35 9.91
N ALA A 185 26.15 -1.57 9.55
CA ALA A 185 26.31 -0.14 9.29
C ALA A 185 26.79 0.63 10.53
N LEU A 186 26.23 0.35 11.71
CA LEU A 186 26.63 0.98 12.97
C LEU A 186 28.06 0.60 13.38
N PHE A 187 28.45 -0.67 13.21
CA PHE A 187 29.84 -1.08 13.44
C PHE A 187 30.80 -0.37 12.48
N ARG A 188 30.49 -0.32 11.20
CA ARG A 188 31.34 0.38 10.21
C ARG A 188 31.43 1.87 10.48
N ALA A 189 30.34 2.50 10.91
CA ALA A 189 30.33 3.90 11.36
C ALA A 189 31.24 4.12 12.57
N ALA A 190 31.27 3.16 13.51
CA ALA A 190 32.17 3.13 14.66
C ALA A 190 33.61 2.70 14.33
N ASN A 191 33.96 2.55 13.03
CA ASN A 191 35.25 2.05 12.55
C ASN A 191 35.60 0.64 13.06
N ILE A 192 34.57 -0.19 13.28
CA ILE A 192 34.66 -1.60 13.64
C ILE A 192 34.37 -2.42 12.37
N PRO A 193 35.34 -3.15 11.80
CA PRO A 193 35.10 -3.96 10.62
C PRO A 193 33.99 -4.99 10.87
N ALA A 194 33.02 -5.05 9.96
CA ALA A 194 31.85 -5.92 10.09
C ALA A 194 31.44 -6.50 8.73
N ARG A 195 30.89 -7.72 8.74
CA ARG A 195 30.52 -8.47 7.54
C ARG A 195 29.34 -9.41 7.80
N PHE A 196 28.75 -9.90 6.72
CA PHE A 196 27.62 -10.82 6.76
C PHE A 196 28.07 -12.26 6.81
N ALA A 197 27.37 -13.05 7.61
CA ALA A 197 27.49 -14.50 7.66
C ALA A 197 26.12 -15.13 7.40
N TYR A 198 26.09 -16.18 6.59
CA TYR A 198 24.87 -16.83 6.15
C TYR A 198 24.99 -18.35 6.29
N GLY A 199 23.90 -18.99 6.69
CA GLY A 199 23.91 -20.43 6.92
C GLY A 199 22.56 -21.00 7.27
N THR A 200 22.58 -22.24 7.71
CA THR A 200 21.39 -23.02 8.09
C THR A 200 21.50 -23.38 9.55
N VAL A 201 20.42 -23.11 10.28
CA VAL A 201 20.36 -23.20 11.73
C VAL A 201 19.25 -24.16 12.15
N GLN A 202 19.42 -24.78 13.31
CA GLN A 202 18.41 -25.62 13.95
C GLN A 202 18.00 -25.00 15.29
N ILE A 203 16.71 -24.77 15.45
CA ILE A 203 16.12 -24.10 16.61
C ILE A 203 15.00 -24.99 17.17
N PRO A 204 14.88 -25.14 18.50
CA PRO A 204 13.73 -25.81 19.12
C PRO A 204 12.41 -25.20 18.64
N ALA A 205 11.41 -26.05 18.34
CA ALA A 205 10.16 -25.58 17.73
C ALA A 205 9.45 -24.52 18.59
N LEU A 206 9.44 -24.70 19.92
CA LEU A 206 8.86 -23.75 20.87
C LEU A 206 9.49 -22.35 20.78
N GLN A 207 10.82 -22.26 20.67
CA GLN A 207 11.49 -20.97 20.53
C GLN A 207 11.15 -20.28 19.22
N VAL A 208 10.97 -21.04 18.13
CA VAL A 208 10.56 -20.45 16.85
C VAL A 208 9.12 -19.94 16.92
N MET A 209 8.21 -20.68 17.55
CA MET A 209 6.83 -20.27 17.74
C MET A 209 6.73 -18.91 18.45
N GLU A 210 7.50 -18.74 19.53
CA GLU A 210 7.58 -17.47 20.27
C GLU A 210 8.25 -16.37 19.43
N TRP A 211 9.36 -16.69 18.76
CA TRP A 211 10.13 -15.73 17.95
C TRP A 211 9.35 -15.11 16.79
N VAL A 212 8.47 -15.87 16.13
CA VAL A 212 7.67 -15.37 14.99
C VAL A 212 6.42 -14.60 15.39
N GLY A 213 6.20 -14.40 16.70
CA GLY A 213 5.07 -13.62 17.22
C GLY A 213 4.09 -14.40 18.10
N GLY A 214 4.44 -15.61 18.56
CA GLY A 214 3.66 -16.32 19.58
C GLY A 214 2.54 -17.22 19.04
N VAL A 215 2.79 -17.94 17.95
CA VAL A 215 1.79 -18.87 17.39
C VAL A 215 1.61 -20.14 18.22
N GLU A 216 0.42 -20.75 18.17
CA GLU A 216 0.06 -21.92 19.01
C GLU A 216 0.74 -23.24 18.61
N THR A 217 1.14 -23.41 17.34
CA THR A 217 1.68 -24.68 16.83
C THR A 217 2.96 -24.50 16.02
N PRO A 218 3.85 -25.50 15.98
CA PRO A 218 5.02 -25.49 15.10
C PRO A 218 4.67 -25.35 13.62
N GLU A 219 3.55 -25.93 13.18
CA GLU A 219 3.06 -25.84 11.81
C GLU A 219 2.68 -24.39 11.45
N SER A 220 2.02 -23.67 12.36
CA SER A 220 1.72 -22.25 12.19
C SER A 220 2.99 -21.41 12.09
N ALA A 221 4.03 -21.75 12.87
CA ALA A 221 5.32 -21.06 12.79
C ALA A 221 6.00 -21.31 11.44
N MET A 222 5.98 -22.55 10.96
CA MET A 222 6.46 -22.90 9.61
C MET A 222 5.67 -22.17 8.52
N GLN A 223 4.36 -22.02 8.67
CA GLN A 223 3.52 -21.30 7.71
C GLN A 223 3.90 -19.81 7.63
N LEU A 224 4.11 -19.13 8.76
CA LEU A 224 4.60 -17.74 8.76
C LEU A 224 5.96 -17.61 8.08
N LEU A 225 6.93 -18.46 8.45
CA LEU A 225 8.25 -18.50 7.82
C LEU A 225 8.14 -18.73 6.31
N SER A 226 7.24 -19.62 5.89
CA SER A 226 7.06 -19.97 4.48
C SER A 226 6.41 -18.84 3.67
N GLN A 227 5.39 -18.18 4.22
CA GLN A 227 4.77 -17.01 3.62
C GLN A 227 5.76 -15.84 3.49
N GLY A 228 6.66 -15.66 4.46
CA GLY A 228 7.76 -14.71 4.40
C GLY A 228 8.93 -15.13 3.48
N GLY A 229 8.87 -16.33 2.90
CA GLY A 229 9.86 -16.83 1.98
C GLY A 229 11.13 -17.40 2.63
N ILE A 230 11.13 -17.68 3.93
CA ILE A 230 12.27 -18.26 4.66
C ILE A 230 12.28 -19.78 4.44
N PRO A 231 13.26 -20.35 3.72
CA PRO A 231 13.36 -21.80 3.53
C PRO A 231 13.46 -22.51 4.86
N ASN A 232 12.51 -23.41 5.14
CA ASN A 232 12.39 -24.10 6.43
C ASN A 232 11.88 -25.55 6.28
N ARG A 233 12.17 -26.39 7.28
CA ARG A 233 11.58 -27.73 7.41
C ARG A 233 11.50 -28.21 8.86
N ALA A 234 10.59 -29.14 9.12
CA ALA A 234 10.43 -29.78 10.42
C ALA A 234 11.47 -30.88 10.68
N VAL A 235 11.82 -31.05 11.96
CA VAL A 235 12.52 -32.24 12.50
C VAL A 235 11.57 -32.98 13.44
N ILE A 236 11.12 -34.15 13.01
CA ILE A 236 10.14 -34.96 13.75
C ILE A 236 10.88 -35.93 14.67
N SER A 237 10.52 -35.92 15.95
CA SER A 237 10.99 -36.88 16.94
C SER A 237 9.83 -37.30 17.85
N GLY A 238 9.66 -38.60 18.07
CA GLY A 238 8.54 -39.12 18.87
C GLY A 238 7.15 -38.74 18.33
N GLY A 239 7.01 -38.56 17.01
CA GLY A 239 5.75 -38.19 16.37
C GLY A 239 5.35 -36.70 16.50
N ARG A 240 6.24 -35.84 17.00
CA ARG A 240 6.02 -34.38 17.13
C ARG A 240 7.14 -33.60 16.47
N ILE A 241 6.85 -32.37 16.03
CA ILE A 241 7.87 -31.44 15.54
C ILE A 241 8.70 -30.95 16.74
N SER A 242 9.96 -31.37 16.81
CA SER A 242 10.86 -31.05 17.93
C SER A 242 11.70 -29.80 17.68
N HIS A 243 12.14 -29.63 16.43
CA HIS A 243 12.97 -28.53 15.98
C HIS A 243 12.55 -28.10 14.58
N LEU A 244 12.87 -26.87 14.23
CA LEU A 244 12.82 -26.38 12.86
C LEU A 244 14.24 -26.12 12.37
N ILE A 245 14.48 -26.49 11.12
CA ILE A 245 15.72 -26.17 10.39
C ILE A 245 15.36 -25.09 9.38
N LEU A 246 16.11 -23.98 9.38
CA LEU A 246 15.85 -22.85 8.50
C LEU A 246 17.15 -22.14 8.08
N GLU A 247 17.10 -21.47 6.94
CA GLU A 247 18.19 -20.60 6.49
C GLU A 247 18.12 -19.22 7.13
N HIS A 248 19.27 -18.71 7.57
CA HIS A 248 19.35 -17.52 8.40
C HIS A 248 20.62 -16.70 8.15
N LEU A 249 20.56 -15.40 8.43
CA LEU A 249 21.66 -14.46 8.26
C LEU A 249 21.93 -13.69 9.55
N TRP A 250 23.21 -13.48 9.87
CA TRP A 250 23.67 -12.69 11.01
C TRP A 250 24.91 -11.86 10.64
N ALA A 251 25.35 -10.99 11.55
CA ALA A 251 26.56 -10.19 11.38
C ALA A 251 27.76 -10.82 12.09
N GLU A 252 28.96 -10.60 11.57
CA GLU A 252 30.22 -10.80 12.31
C GLU A 252 30.98 -9.48 12.39
N ALA A 253 31.51 -9.16 13.57
CA ALA A 253 32.29 -7.94 13.80
C ALA A 253 33.68 -8.24 14.37
N TRP A 254 34.68 -7.46 13.99
CA TRP A 254 36.07 -7.57 14.46
C TRP A 254 36.24 -6.82 15.78
N VAL A 255 36.14 -7.54 16.89
CA VAL A 255 36.03 -6.98 18.23
C VAL A 255 37.27 -7.33 19.05
N ASP A 256 37.71 -6.38 19.88
CA ASP A 256 38.62 -6.60 21.01
C ASP A 256 37.89 -7.55 21.96
N PHE A 257 38.15 -8.84 21.83
CA PHE A 257 37.39 -9.87 22.54
C PHE A 257 38.21 -10.50 23.67
N ILE A 258 39.54 -10.56 23.55
CA ILE A 258 40.39 -11.17 24.54
C ILE A 258 41.19 -10.09 25.28
N PRO A 259 41.00 -9.89 26.60
CA PRO A 259 40.06 -10.56 27.52
C PRO A 259 38.72 -9.83 27.68
N SER A 260 38.55 -8.66 27.03
CA SER A 260 37.48 -7.70 27.36
C SER A 260 36.08 -8.16 26.95
N ARG A 261 35.98 -9.16 26.06
CA ARG A 261 34.74 -9.66 25.45
C ARG A 261 33.88 -8.55 24.81
N GLY A 262 34.54 -7.53 24.25
CA GLY A 262 33.89 -6.35 23.69
C GLY A 262 33.46 -5.29 24.71
N GLY A 263 33.62 -5.53 26.01
CA GLY A 263 33.29 -4.55 27.05
C GLY A 263 34.18 -3.30 27.04
N ARG A 264 35.35 -3.39 26.40
CA ARG A 264 36.20 -2.24 26.05
C ARG A 264 36.81 -2.51 24.68
N HIS A 265 36.47 -1.69 23.70
CA HIS A 265 37.02 -1.82 22.35
C HIS A 265 38.16 -0.82 22.11
N ARG A 266 39.36 -1.34 21.82
CA ARG A 266 40.51 -0.53 21.39
C ARG A 266 41.05 -0.99 20.04
N GLU A 267 41.46 -2.25 19.98
CA GLU A 267 41.97 -2.88 18.77
C GLU A 267 41.36 -4.28 18.67
N GLY A 268 40.70 -4.57 17.56
CA GLY A 268 40.04 -5.87 17.40
C GLY A 268 41.02 -7.02 17.28
N ASP A 269 40.65 -8.18 17.83
CA ASP A 269 41.47 -9.40 17.80
C ASP A 269 40.72 -10.64 17.29
N SER A 270 39.38 -10.57 17.24
CA SER A 270 38.51 -11.71 16.99
C SER A 270 37.26 -11.31 16.20
N TRP A 271 36.88 -12.15 15.24
CA TRP A 271 35.58 -12.07 14.58
C TRP A 271 34.51 -12.72 15.46
N ILE A 272 33.50 -11.95 15.87
CA ILE A 272 32.45 -12.38 16.79
C ILE A 272 31.10 -12.44 16.07
N PRO A 273 30.40 -13.59 16.09
CA PRO A 273 29.06 -13.71 15.50
C PRO A 273 28.00 -13.07 16.39
N LEU A 274 27.16 -12.25 15.77
CA LEU A 274 26.17 -11.40 16.42
C LEU A 274 24.86 -11.45 15.63
N ASP A 275 23.85 -12.05 16.24
CA ASP A 275 22.48 -12.07 15.72
C ASP A 275 21.57 -11.24 16.62
N ALA A 276 21.29 -10.02 16.19
CA ALA A 276 20.37 -9.13 16.87
C ALA A 276 18.90 -9.38 16.48
N SER A 277 18.62 -10.21 15.46
CA SER A 277 17.26 -10.51 15.00
C SER A 277 16.59 -11.61 15.83
N PHE A 278 17.36 -12.51 16.42
CA PHE A 278 16.85 -13.57 17.29
C PHE A 278 16.59 -13.06 18.72
N LYS A 279 15.30 -12.94 19.07
CA LYS A 279 14.82 -12.48 20.38
C LYS A 279 13.41 -13.00 20.62
N ILE A 280 13.14 -13.42 21.85
CA ILE A 280 11.84 -13.88 22.28
C ILE A 280 11.12 -12.68 22.91
N PRO A 281 9.99 -12.22 22.36
CA PRO A 281 9.21 -11.14 22.95
C PRO A 281 8.47 -11.61 24.20
N GLU A 282 8.16 -10.66 25.08
CA GLU A 282 7.13 -10.85 26.11
C GLU A 282 5.76 -10.61 25.46
N ILE A 283 4.85 -11.56 25.62
CA ILE A 283 3.51 -11.51 25.02
C ILE A 283 2.50 -11.27 26.15
N ASN A 284 1.84 -10.12 26.10
CA ASN A 284 0.64 -9.86 26.89
C ASN A 284 -0.58 -10.21 26.05
N THR A 285 -1.43 -11.12 26.54
CA THR A 285 -2.61 -11.63 25.83
C THR A 285 -3.84 -10.73 25.95
N GLY A 286 -3.78 -9.63 26.71
CA GLY A 286 -4.93 -8.75 26.93
C GLY A 286 -5.96 -9.33 27.89
N LEU A 287 -7.19 -8.80 27.82
CA LEU A 287 -8.32 -9.17 28.68
C LEU A 287 -9.41 -9.90 27.89
N GLU A 288 -10.16 -10.77 28.56
CA GLU A 288 -11.28 -11.53 27.98
C GLU A 288 -12.57 -10.68 27.85
N TRP A 289 -12.51 -9.63 27.04
CA TRP A 289 -13.58 -8.63 26.89
C TRP A 289 -14.78 -9.13 26.08
N GLN A 290 -14.59 -10.12 25.22
CA GLN A 290 -15.63 -10.67 24.36
C GLN A 290 -16.79 -11.28 25.18
N THR A 291 -16.50 -11.73 26.41
CA THR A 291 -17.49 -12.24 27.36
C THR A 291 -18.51 -11.18 27.81
N GLN A 292 -18.20 -9.90 27.61
CA GLN A 292 -19.10 -8.79 27.94
C GLN A 292 -20.13 -8.54 26.84
N LEU A 293 -19.92 -9.11 25.64
CA LEU A 293 -20.82 -8.96 24.52
C LEU A 293 -21.79 -10.15 24.48
N THR A 294 -23.08 -9.86 24.66
CA THR A 294 -24.14 -10.88 24.70
C THR A 294 -25.13 -10.65 23.58
N PHE A 295 -25.02 -11.44 22.51
CA PHE A 295 -25.95 -11.46 21.38
C PHE A 295 -26.02 -12.86 20.75
N ASN A 296 -27.08 -13.13 19.99
CA ASN A 296 -27.26 -14.42 19.31
C ASN A 296 -26.88 -14.29 17.81
N PRO A 297 -25.71 -14.80 17.38
CA PRO A 297 -25.27 -14.66 16.00
C PRO A 297 -26.15 -15.42 15.00
N GLU A 298 -26.75 -16.56 15.39
CA GLU A 298 -27.65 -17.33 14.52
C GLU A 298 -28.97 -16.61 14.29
N GLU A 299 -29.51 -15.96 15.32
CA GLU A 299 -30.73 -15.17 15.23
C GLU A 299 -30.53 -13.95 14.32
N ILE A 300 -29.43 -13.22 14.49
CA ILE A 300 -29.07 -12.10 13.62
C ILE A 300 -28.92 -12.60 12.17
N ALA A 301 -28.20 -13.71 11.96
CA ALA A 301 -28.04 -14.29 10.64
C ALA A 301 -29.39 -14.70 10.01
N GLY A 302 -30.32 -15.23 10.81
CA GLY A 302 -31.68 -15.57 10.38
C GLY A 302 -32.49 -14.33 9.99
N GLN A 303 -32.42 -13.26 10.77
CA GLN A 303 -33.10 -11.99 10.49
C GLN A 303 -32.57 -11.36 9.20
N LEU A 304 -31.25 -11.30 9.02
CA LEU A 304 -30.63 -10.78 7.79
C LEU A 304 -31.07 -11.55 6.53
N LYS A 305 -31.18 -12.88 6.63
CA LYS A 305 -31.70 -13.71 5.51
C LYS A 305 -33.15 -13.37 5.18
N ASN A 306 -33.98 -13.14 6.19
CA ASN A 306 -35.41 -12.84 6.01
C ASN A 306 -35.64 -11.41 5.48
N GLU A 307 -34.75 -10.47 5.79
CA GLU A 307 -34.85 -9.07 5.41
C GLU A 307 -34.16 -8.75 4.07
N ALA A 308 -33.34 -9.66 3.55
CA ALA A 308 -32.73 -9.52 2.23
C ALA A 308 -33.78 -9.59 1.11
N ALA A 309 -33.73 -8.64 0.17
CA ALA A 309 -34.65 -8.58 -0.98
C ALA A 309 -34.04 -9.22 -2.23
N ASP A 310 -34.89 -9.91 -3.01
CA ASP A 310 -34.54 -10.65 -4.23
C ASP A 310 -33.27 -11.50 -4.07
N TYR A 311 -33.12 -12.08 -2.88
CA TYR A 311 -31.95 -12.83 -2.45
C TYR A 311 -32.02 -14.30 -2.90
N ASP A 312 -30.96 -14.77 -3.55
CA ASP A 312 -30.74 -16.15 -3.95
C ASP A 312 -29.23 -16.51 -3.90
N GLU A 313 -28.85 -17.69 -4.40
CA GLU A 313 -27.45 -18.17 -4.42
C GLU A 313 -26.50 -17.34 -5.28
N THR A 314 -27.04 -16.47 -6.14
CA THR A 314 -26.29 -15.68 -7.12
C THR A 314 -26.25 -14.19 -6.79
N GLY A 315 -27.10 -13.68 -5.89
CA GLY A 315 -27.14 -12.25 -5.59
C GLY A 315 -28.32 -11.80 -4.74
N LEU A 316 -28.42 -10.48 -4.57
CA LEU A 316 -29.47 -9.76 -3.82
C LEU A 316 -29.65 -8.35 -4.36
N THR A 317 -30.79 -7.69 -4.09
CA THR A 317 -31.04 -6.29 -4.45
C THR A 317 -30.97 -5.33 -3.26
N ARG A 318 -31.19 -5.82 -2.04
CA ARG A 318 -31.15 -5.01 -0.81
C ARG A 318 -30.88 -5.85 0.43
N LEU A 319 -30.20 -5.27 1.41
CA LEU A 319 -30.00 -5.81 2.76
C LEU A 319 -30.35 -4.74 3.80
N ASP A 320 -31.31 -5.01 4.69
CA ASP A 320 -31.62 -4.12 5.82
C ASP A 320 -30.62 -4.37 6.95
N ASN A 321 -29.99 -3.29 7.43
CA ASN A 321 -28.96 -3.36 8.47
C ASN A 321 -29.46 -2.81 9.81
N THR A 322 -30.75 -2.54 9.96
CA THR A 322 -31.32 -1.98 11.19
C THR A 322 -31.02 -2.87 12.41
N VAL A 323 -31.18 -4.18 12.28
CA VAL A 323 -30.83 -5.16 13.32
C VAL A 323 -29.35 -5.09 13.70
N LEU A 324 -28.47 -5.01 12.71
CA LEU A 324 -27.02 -4.91 12.90
C LEU A 324 -26.65 -3.64 13.67
N GLN A 325 -27.19 -2.49 13.26
CA GLN A 325 -26.89 -1.20 13.90
C GLN A 325 -27.44 -1.12 15.34
N ASN A 326 -28.64 -1.65 15.59
CA ASN A 326 -29.21 -1.73 16.94
C ASN A 326 -28.38 -2.64 17.86
N THR A 327 -27.94 -3.79 17.33
CA THR A 327 -27.07 -4.71 18.07
C THR A 327 -25.75 -4.02 18.38
N LEU A 328 -25.12 -3.39 17.39
CA LEU A 328 -23.87 -2.65 17.54
C LEU A 328 -23.95 -1.59 18.65
N GLY A 329 -24.96 -0.72 18.63
CA GLY A 329 -25.13 0.32 19.65
C GLY A 329 -25.34 -0.25 21.06
N THR A 330 -26.13 -1.33 21.19
CA THR A 330 -26.36 -1.98 22.50
C THR A 330 -25.07 -2.58 23.05
N GLN A 331 -24.34 -3.34 22.22
CA GLN A 331 -23.12 -4.02 22.64
C GLN A 331 -21.96 -3.04 22.89
N GLN A 332 -21.88 -1.95 22.14
CA GLN A 332 -20.87 -0.92 22.36
C GLN A 332 -21.07 -0.21 23.70
N ASN A 333 -22.31 0.09 24.09
CA ASN A 333 -22.61 0.65 25.41
C ASN A 333 -22.17 -0.28 26.54
N SER A 334 -22.47 -1.58 26.45
CA SER A 334 -22.04 -2.58 27.44
C SER A 334 -20.52 -2.64 27.58
N LEU A 335 -19.79 -2.64 26.46
CA LEU A 335 -18.34 -2.65 26.48
C LEU A 335 -17.76 -1.34 27.05
N SER A 336 -18.34 -0.19 26.72
CA SER A 336 -17.91 1.12 27.23
C SER A 336 -18.05 1.22 28.74
N GLU A 337 -19.18 0.77 29.29
CA GLU A 337 -19.40 0.71 30.73
C GLU A 337 -18.37 -0.21 31.42
N TRP A 338 -18.13 -1.40 30.84
CA TRP A 338 -17.17 -2.35 31.40
C TRP A 338 -15.73 -1.82 31.37
N VAL A 339 -15.28 -1.27 30.24
CA VAL A 339 -13.94 -0.68 30.07
C VAL A 339 -13.71 0.44 31.07
N THR A 340 -14.70 1.32 31.24
CA THR A 340 -14.65 2.44 32.20
C THR A 340 -14.55 1.91 33.63
N ASN A 341 -15.36 0.92 34.00
CA ASN A 341 -15.35 0.32 35.35
C ASN A 341 -14.05 -0.41 35.68
N GLN A 342 -13.36 -0.99 34.68
CA GLN A 342 -12.07 -1.66 34.86
C GLN A 342 -10.88 -0.69 34.82
N GLY A 343 -11.08 0.58 34.47
CA GLY A 343 -9.99 1.55 34.33
C GLY A 343 -9.03 1.22 33.18
N ILE A 344 -9.55 0.64 32.10
CA ILE A 344 -8.76 0.31 30.91
C ILE A 344 -8.72 1.54 30.01
N GLU A 345 -7.53 2.03 29.70
CA GLU A 345 -7.35 3.30 28.99
C GLU A 345 -7.01 3.10 27.52
N THR A 346 -6.22 2.06 27.20
CA THR A 346 -5.63 1.87 25.86
C THR A 346 -6.05 0.56 25.21
N LEU A 347 -5.97 0.54 23.88
CA LEU A 347 -6.29 -0.65 23.10
C LEU A 347 -5.36 -1.83 23.41
N GLY A 348 -4.06 -1.58 23.63
CA GLY A 348 -3.09 -2.61 23.97
C GLY A 348 -3.30 -3.25 25.34
N GLN A 349 -3.89 -2.53 26.31
CA GLN A 349 -4.31 -3.12 27.58
C GLN A 349 -5.50 -4.07 27.38
N LEU A 350 -6.43 -3.71 26.49
CA LEU A 350 -7.63 -4.49 26.19
C LEU A 350 -7.32 -5.74 25.35
N LEU A 351 -6.63 -5.57 24.23
CA LEU A 351 -6.40 -6.63 23.23
C LEU A 351 -5.08 -7.38 23.41
N GLY A 352 -4.17 -6.87 24.23
CA GLY A 352 -2.82 -7.42 24.36
C GLY A 352 -1.83 -6.83 23.37
N GLN A 353 -0.55 -7.14 23.57
CA GLN A 353 0.57 -6.71 22.73
C GLN A 353 1.82 -7.55 22.98
N ALA A 354 2.67 -7.66 21.96
CA ALA A 354 4.02 -8.20 22.09
C ALA A 354 5.04 -7.07 22.32
N GLN A 355 5.95 -7.25 23.28
CA GLN A 355 7.00 -6.30 23.59
C GLN A 355 8.38 -6.97 23.54
N ILE A 356 9.40 -6.23 23.11
CA ILE A 356 10.77 -6.74 23.09
C ILE A 356 11.28 -6.77 24.53
N LEU A 357 11.65 -7.95 25.01
CA LEU A 357 12.34 -8.06 26.30
C LEU A 357 13.78 -7.54 26.15
N GLU A 358 14.04 -6.40 26.79
CA GLU A 358 15.34 -5.76 26.77
C GLU A 358 16.43 -6.67 27.33
N LEU A 359 17.59 -6.65 26.67
CA LEU A 359 18.77 -7.37 27.10
C LEU A 359 19.97 -6.42 27.12
N ASN A 360 20.41 -6.06 28.31
CA ASN A 360 21.53 -5.15 28.54
C ASN A 360 22.73 -5.93 29.09
N ARG A 361 23.47 -6.60 28.21
CA ARG A 361 24.67 -7.36 28.60
C ARG A 361 25.88 -6.42 28.69
N PRO A 362 26.75 -6.58 29.70
CA PRO A 362 28.00 -5.81 29.78
C PRO A 362 29.10 -6.33 28.83
N VAL A 363 28.91 -7.50 28.23
CA VAL A 363 29.87 -8.17 27.33
C VAL A 363 29.16 -8.99 26.24
N LEU A 364 29.85 -9.25 25.13
CA LEU A 364 29.34 -10.09 24.03
C LEU A 364 29.51 -11.59 24.32
N THR A 365 28.61 -12.40 23.75
CA THR A 365 28.74 -13.87 23.74
C THR A 365 29.67 -14.33 22.63
N ALA A 366 30.38 -15.45 22.85
CA ALA A 366 31.29 -16.01 21.86
C ALA A 366 30.59 -16.89 20.79
N SER A 367 29.27 -17.09 20.91
CA SER A 367 28.50 -18.02 20.08
C SER A 367 27.09 -17.51 19.81
N LEU A 368 26.48 -18.07 18.76
CA LEU A 368 25.07 -17.90 18.41
C LEU A 368 24.15 -18.64 19.39
N PRO A 369 22.87 -18.22 19.53
CA PRO A 369 21.92 -18.82 20.47
C PRO A 369 21.28 -20.13 20.01
N TYR A 370 21.70 -20.67 18.85
CA TYR A 370 21.13 -21.87 18.23
C TYR A 370 22.22 -22.75 17.60
N HIS A 371 21.84 -23.97 17.20
CA HIS A 371 22.77 -24.92 16.58
C HIS A 371 22.98 -24.59 15.10
N LEU A 372 24.24 -24.44 14.69
CA LEU A 372 24.61 -24.20 13.29
C LEU A 372 24.83 -25.53 12.55
N ILE A 373 24.09 -25.76 11.46
CA ILE A 373 24.21 -26.95 10.62
C ILE A 373 25.28 -26.73 9.54
N ALA A 374 25.16 -25.65 8.78
CA ALA A 374 26.06 -25.29 7.69
C ALA A 374 26.17 -23.77 7.56
N ARG A 375 27.27 -23.29 6.97
CA ARG A 375 27.48 -21.88 6.63
C ARG A 375 28.37 -21.74 5.41
N VAL A 376 28.31 -20.58 4.78
CA VAL A 376 29.23 -20.15 3.72
C VAL A 376 30.24 -19.13 4.26
N ASP A 377 31.25 -18.81 3.44
CA ASP A 377 32.20 -17.74 3.73
C ASP A 377 31.49 -16.38 3.82
N ASN A 378 32.08 -15.49 4.62
CA ASN A 378 31.50 -14.19 4.91
C ASN A 378 31.68 -13.21 3.75
N GLN A 379 30.77 -12.24 3.62
CA GLN A 379 30.89 -11.14 2.68
C GLN A 379 30.73 -9.78 3.33
N SER A 380 31.50 -8.82 2.84
CA SER A 380 31.34 -7.43 3.22
C SER A 380 30.13 -6.76 2.53
N SER A 381 29.56 -7.38 1.49
CA SER A 381 28.35 -6.91 0.79
C SER A 381 27.38 -8.06 0.50
N LEU A 382 26.07 -7.82 0.56
CA LEU A 382 25.08 -8.82 0.17
C LEU A 382 25.00 -8.98 -1.35
N PRO A 383 24.90 -10.21 -1.89
CA PRO A 383 24.75 -10.44 -3.32
C PRO A 383 23.34 -10.06 -3.79
N ALA A 384 23.18 -9.75 -5.09
CA ALA A 384 21.88 -9.39 -5.65
C ALA A 384 20.85 -10.53 -5.59
N SER A 385 21.31 -11.78 -5.53
CA SER A 385 20.46 -12.99 -5.44
C SER A 385 19.60 -13.06 -4.18
N VAL A 386 19.95 -12.33 -3.12
CA VAL A 386 19.20 -12.27 -1.86
C VAL A 386 18.53 -10.91 -1.63
N GLN A 387 18.46 -10.07 -2.67
CA GLN A 387 17.80 -8.77 -2.61
C GLN A 387 16.47 -8.80 -3.36
N HIS A 388 15.50 -8.05 -2.86
CA HIS A 388 14.23 -7.85 -3.54
C HIS A 388 14.39 -6.78 -4.63
N HIS A 389 13.69 -6.96 -5.75
CA HIS A 389 13.76 -6.04 -6.88
C HIS A 389 12.37 -5.56 -7.32
N TYR A 390 12.31 -4.30 -7.77
CA TYR A 390 11.17 -3.70 -8.44
C TYR A 390 11.58 -3.32 -9.86
N ARG A 391 10.78 -3.75 -10.84
CA ARG A 391 10.94 -3.37 -12.25
C ARG A 391 9.71 -2.66 -12.75
N PHE A 392 9.89 -1.52 -13.40
CA PHE A 392 8.84 -0.77 -14.09
C PHE A 392 9.17 -0.73 -15.58
N THR A 393 8.21 -1.14 -16.41
CA THR A 393 8.32 -1.11 -17.87
C THR A 393 7.16 -0.33 -18.47
N LEU A 394 7.42 0.59 -19.38
CA LEU A 394 6.41 1.30 -20.17
C LEU A 394 6.47 0.83 -21.62
N TYR A 395 5.31 0.59 -22.21
CA TYR A 395 5.09 0.23 -23.60
C TYR A 395 4.12 1.22 -24.24
N GLU A 396 4.27 1.45 -25.54
CA GLU A 396 3.34 2.32 -26.28
C GLU A 396 1.92 1.73 -26.37
N ASN A 397 1.80 0.40 -26.43
CA ASN A 397 0.54 -0.35 -26.54
C ASN A 397 0.78 -1.86 -26.30
N ALA A 398 -0.28 -2.69 -26.33
CA ALA A 398 -0.17 -4.12 -26.04
C ALA A 398 0.62 -4.87 -27.13
N ALA A 399 0.56 -4.45 -28.40
CA ALA A 399 1.35 -5.06 -29.47
C ALA A 399 2.87 -4.88 -29.27
N LYS A 400 3.30 -3.69 -28.80
CA LYS A 400 4.69 -3.44 -28.41
C LYS A 400 5.11 -4.29 -27.22
N ARG A 401 4.23 -4.45 -26.21
CA ARG A 401 4.49 -5.38 -25.10
C ARG A 401 4.62 -6.83 -25.56
N ALA A 402 3.71 -7.31 -26.41
CA ALA A 402 3.73 -8.68 -26.92
C ALA A 402 5.00 -9.00 -27.72
N SER A 403 5.60 -7.99 -28.36
CA SER A 403 6.87 -8.11 -29.08
C SER A 403 8.11 -7.79 -28.23
N GLY A 404 7.95 -7.53 -26.93
CA GLY A 404 9.04 -7.20 -26.01
C GLY A 404 9.72 -5.84 -26.27
N GLN A 405 9.06 -4.95 -27.01
CA GLN A 405 9.59 -3.64 -27.38
C GLN A 405 9.20 -2.59 -26.32
N ALA A 406 9.94 -2.58 -25.21
CA ALA A 406 9.78 -1.58 -24.16
C ALA A 406 10.17 -0.18 -24.67
N ALA A 407 9.34 0.81 -24.38
CA ALA A 407 9.69 2.21 -24.54
C ALA A 407 10.62 2.69 -23.42
N LEU A 408 10.42 2.17 -22.21
CA LEU A 408 11.21 2.44 -21.02
C LEU A 408 11.26 1.18 -20.17
N ASP A 409 12.42 0.84 -19.61
CA ASP A 409 12.61 -0.28 -18.69
C ASP A 409 13.59 0.12 -17.58
N TYR A 410 13.17 -0.02 -16.33
CA TYR A 410 13.97 0.32 -15.17
C TYR A 410 13.80 -0.74 -14.07
N THR A 411 14.92 -1.29 -13.61
CA THR A 411 14.98 -2.26 -12.50
C THR A 411 15.85 -1.71 -11.38
N VAL A 412 15.38 -1.80 -10.14
CA VAL A 412 16.09 -1.34 -8.95
C VAL A 412 15.86 -2.28 -7.77
N SER A 413 16.85 -2.42 -6.87
CA SER A 413 16.66 -3.18 -5.63
C SER A 413 15.81 -2.38 -4.63
N LEU A 414 15.01 -3.07 -3.81
CA LEU A 414 14.20 -2.40 -2.79
C LEU A 414 15.04 -1.60 -1.78
N PRO A 415 16.21 -2.06 -1.28
CA PRO A 415 17.07 -1.25 -0.42
C PRO A 415 17.54 0.06 -1.05
N GLN A 416 17.72 0.11 -2.38
CA GLN A 416 18.09 1.35 -3.08
C GLN A 416 16.90 2.30 -3.29
N LEU A 417 15.68 1.76 -3.27
CA LEU A 417 14.42 2.47 -3.46
C LEU A 417 13.76 2.89 -2.12
N ALA A 418 14.07 2.18 -1.04
CA ALA A 418 13.56 2.44 0.31
C ALA A 418 13.81 3.89 0.73
N GLY A 419 12.77 4.53 1.29
CA GLY A 419 12.79 5.94 1.69
C GLY A 419 12.85 6.96 0.54
N LYS A 420 12.89 6.53 -0.73
CA LYS A 420 12.91 7.41 -1.90
C LYS A 420 11.55 7.45 -2.61
N THR A 421 11.37 8.46 -3.46
CA THR A 421 10.18 8.64 -4.28
C THR A 421 10.48 8.21 -5.72
N LEU A 422 9.64 7.36 -6.31
CA LEU A 422 9.65 7.08 -7.75
C LEU A 422 8.43 7.77 -8.37
N SER A 423 8.61 8.47 -9.49
CA SER A 423 7.48 9.10 -10.19
C SER A 423 7.60 8.99 -11.69
N LEU A 424 6.45 8.84 -12.35
CA LEU A 424 6.30 8.98 -13.80
C LEU A 424 5.58 10.29 -14.07
N SER A 425 6.16 11.13 -14.93
CA SER A 425 5.56 12.39 -15.36
C SER A 425 5.72 12.60 -16.86
N PHE A 426 4.92 13.51 -17.42
CA PHE A 426 4.94 13.82 -18.85
C PHE A 426 5.20 15.32 -19.13
N PRO A 427 6.44 15.82 -18.99
CA PRO A 427 6.79 17.17 -19.45
C PRO A 427 6.51 17.43 -20.93
N PRO A 428 6.36 18.70 -21.33
CA PRO A 428 6.36 19.11 -22.74
C PRO A 428 7.58 18.57 -23.50
N ALA A 429 7.35 18.04 -24.70
CA ALA A 429 8.41 17.40 -25.48
C ALA A 429 9.42 18.40 -26.07
N ALA A 430 8.92 19.53 -26.54
CA ALA A 430 9.69 20.61 -27.12
C ALA A 430 9.17 21.98 -26.66
N GLN A 431 9.87 23.04 -27.08
CA GLN A 431 9.49 24.42 -26.73
C GLN A 431 8.15 24.82 -27.34
N GLU A 432 7.80 24.26 -28.49
CA GLU A 432 6.52 24.51 -29.17
C GLU A 432 5.37 23.88 -28.40
N ASP A 433 5.57 22.71 -27.77
CA ASP A 433 4.58 22.08 -26.88
C ASP A 433 4.35 22.94 -25.63
N GLU A 434 5.44 23.49 -25.06
CA GLU A 434 5.38 24.44 -23.96
C GLU A 434 4.63 25.72 -24.36
N ALA A 435 4.83 26.22 -25.59
CA ALA A 435 4.14 27.41 -26.10
C ALA A 435 2.62 27.18 -26.24
N VAL A 436 2.20 26.02 -26.76
CA VAL A 436 0.77 25.66 -26.85
C VAL A 436 0.15 25.59 -25.46
N ILE A 437 0.76 24.86 -24.53
CA ILE A 437 0.23 24.73 -23.16
C ILE A 437 0.07 26.10 -22.50
N ASN A 438 1.07 26.98 -22.62
CA ASN A 438 1.02 28.32 -22.04
C ASN A 438 -0.01 29.24 -22.71
N SER A 439 -0.37 29.02 -23.98
CA SER A 439 -1.36 29.85 -24.68
C SER A 439 -2.76 29.78 -24.09
N PHE A 440 -3.07 28.71 -23.34
CA PHE A 440 -4.35 28.54 -22.66
C PHE A 440 -4.39 29.17 -21.26
N LEU A 441 -3.32 29.83 -20.82
CA LEU A 441 -3.21 30.41 -19.49
C LEU A 441 -3.01 31.93 -19.57
N PRO A 442 -3.62 32.71 -18.66
CA PRO A 442 -3.28 34.12 -18.52
C PRO A 442 -1.84 34.28 -18.04
N SER A 443 -1.28 35.49 -18.11
CA SER A 443 0.03 35.80 -17.53
C SER A 443 -0.03 35.92 -16.00
N GLY A 444 1.09 35.70 -15.31
CA GLY A 444 1.21 35.85 -13.86
C GLY A 444 0.76 34.62 -13.05
N ASN A 445 0.44 34.85 -11.78
CA ASN A 445 -0.03 33.83 -10.85
C ASN A 445 -1.46 33.37 -11.18
N LEU A 446 -1.72 32.09 -10.94
CA LEU A 446 -2.91 31.38 -11.41
C LEU A 446 -3.74 30.89 -10.22
N THR A 447 -5.03 31.21 -10.25
CA THR A 447 -6.05 30.66 -9.35
C THR A 447 -6.78 29.49 -10.03
N THR A 448 -7.45 28.62 -9.26
CA THR A 448 -8.20 27.48 -9.80
C THR A 448 -9.20 27.89 -10.89
N ALA A 449 -9.90 29.00 -10.70
CA ALA A 449 -10.93 29.47 -11.63
C ALA A 449 -10.37 29.87 -13.01
N GLN A 450 -9.07 30.18 -13.10
CA GLN A 450 -8.40 30.54 -14.35
C GLN A 450 -7.85 29.33 -15.09
N LEU A 451 -7.91 28.14 -14.50
CA LEU A 451 -7.40 26.93 -15.13
C LEU A 451 -8.45 26.38 -16.09
N PRO A 452 -8.09 26.05 -17.35
CA PRO A 452 -8.93 25.25 -18.23
C PRO A 452 -9.08 23.82 -17.70
N LYS A 453 -10.25 23.21 -17.87
CA LYS A 453 -10.53 21.83 -17.43
C LYS A 453 -10.07 20.76 -18.43
N SER A 454 -9.63 21.19 -19.62
CA SER A 454 -9.18 20.29 -20.68
C SER A 454 -8.25 21.00 -21.65
N LEU A 455 -7.45 20.21 -22.38
CA LEU A 455 -6.59 20.66 -23.48
C LEU A 455 -6.85 19.84 -24.77
N PRO A 456 -6.63 20.43 -25.96
CA PRO A 456 -6.61 19.68 -27.21
C PRO A 456 -5.34 18.82 -27.32
N GLY A 457 -5.45 17.55 -26.92
CA GLY A 457 -4.30 16.65 -26.78
C GLY A 457 -3.48 16.47 -28.06
N TYR A 458 -4.14 16.44 -29.22
CA TYR A 458 -3.49 16.26 -30.52
C TYR A 458 -2.51 17.37 -30.93
N LEU A 459 -2.55 18.52 -30.25
CA LEU A 459 -1.58 19.60 -30.47
C LEU A 459 -0.30 19.44 -29.64
N ILE A 460 -0.32 18.60 -28.61
CA ILE A 460 0.67 18.60 -27.54
C ILE A 460 1.39 17.25 -27.53
N ASN A 461 2.71 17.30 -27.71
CA ASN A 461 3.59 16.16 -27.48
C ASN A 461 4.27 16.28 -26.12
N LEU A 462 4.33 15.16 -25.39
CA LEU A 462 4.96 15.05 -24.08
C LEU A 462 6.02 13.93 -24.09
N LYS A 463 6.96 13.95 -23.14
CA LYS A 463 7.96 12.89 -22.92
C LYS A 463 7.65 12.17 -21.63
N ALA A 464 7.68 10.84 -21.60
CA ALA A 464 7.67 10.10 -20.35
C ALA A 464 9.03 10.32 -19.64
N GLU A 465 9.01 10.76 -18.38
CA GLU A 465 10.18 10.81 -17.50
C GLU A 465 9.90 10.00 -16.23
N LEU A 466 10.66 8.92 -16.02
CA LEU A 466 10.71 8.18 -14.76
C LEU A 466 11.83 8.76 -13.90
N ARG A 467 11.50 9.14 -12.66
CA ARG A 467 12.43 9.79 -11.73
C ARG A 467 12.51 9.09 -10.40
N LEU A 468 13.74 8.93 -9.90
CA LEU A 468 14.04 8.51 -8.52
C LEU A 468 14.50 9.75 -7.73
N GLY A 469 13.68 10.22 -6.82
CA GLY A 469 13.83 11.56 -6.23
C GLY A 469 13.79 12.62 -7.33
N GLN A 470 14.88 13.37 -7.47
CA GLN A 470 15.02 14.41 -8.48
C GLN A 470 15.80 13.95 -9.73
N GLU A 471 16.31 12.72 -9.76
CA GLU A 471 17.10 12.20 -10.88
C GLU A 471 16.22 11.52 -11.92
N VAL A 472 16.39 11.85 -13.21
CA VAL A 472 15.75 11.12 -14.32
C VAL A 472 16.51 9.83 -14.54
N VAL A 473 15.91 8.70 -14.15
CA VAL A 473 16.53 7.38 -14.29
C VAL A 473 16.20 6.72 -15.63
N ALA A 474 15.09 7.12 -16.26
CA ALA A 474 14.76 6.70 -17.62
C ALA A 474 13.74 7.67 -18.26
N ASN A 475 13.71 7.73 -19.59
CA ASN A 475 12.77 8.57 -20.34
C ASN A 475 12.43 7.96 -21.71
N ALA A 476 11.30 8.35 -22.29
CA ALA A 476 10.86 7.90 -23.62
C ALA A 476 9.91 8.91 -24.29
N GLY A 477 9.68 8.75 -25.58
CA GLY A 477 8.80 9.61 -26.39
C GLY A 477 9.56 10.38 -27.47
N PRO A 478 8.92 11.39 -28.11
CA PRO A 478 7.67 12.05 -27.72
C PRO A 478 6.39 11.22 -27.95
N TYR A 479 5.35 11.52 -27.18
CA TYR A 479 4.00 10.93 -27.30
C TYR A 479 2.92 12.01 -27.31
N VAL A 480 1.83 11.78 -28.04
CA VAL A 480 0.68 12.69 -28.08
C VAL A 480 -0.08 12.65 -26.75
N MET A 481 -0.40 13.80 -26.19
CA MET A 481 -1.17 13.92 -24.95
C MET A 481 -2.56 13.26 -25.08
N GLY A 482 -2.97 12.55 -24.03
CA GLY A 482 -4.26 11.86 -23.98
C GLY A 482 -4.27 10.46 -24.59
N VAL A 483 -3.19 10.03 -25.24
CA VAL A 483 -3.04 8.65 -25.71
C VAL A 483 -2.76 7.73 -24.54
N GLN A 484 -3.42 6.57 -24.52
CA GLN A 484 -3.23 5.54 -23.52
C GLN A 484 -2.01 4.68 -23.87
N GLY A 485 -1.10 4.52 -22.91
CA GLY A 485 0.00 3.56 -22.96
C GLY A 485 -0.31 2.31 -22.13
N LEU A 486 0.72 1.48 -21.93
CA LEU A 486 0.65 0.29 -21.09
C LEU A 486 1.89 0.24 -20.21
N SER A 487 1.72 0.07 -18.90
CA SER A 487 2.84 -0.20 -18.00
C SER A 487 2.71 -1.56 -17.33
N GLU A 488 3.86 -2.18 -17.09
CA GLU A 488 4.01 -3.42 -16.34
C GLU A 488 4.97 -3.20 -15.19
N THR A 489 4.57 -3.68 -14.01
CA THR A 489 5.42 -3.68 -12.83
C THR A 489 5.65 -5.10 -12.36
N ILE A 490 6.89 -5.40 -11.97
CA ILE A 490 7.29 -6.72 -11.50
C ILE A 490 8.02 -6.55 -10.18
N TYR A 491 7.45 -7.11 -9.12
CA TYR A 491 8.11 -7.28 -7.84
C TYR A 491 8.70 -8.69 -7.77
N SER A 492 10.01 -8.76 -7.54
CA SER A 492 10.79 -10.01 -7.54
C SER A 492 11.41 -10.27 -6.15
N PRO A 493 10.77 -11.08 -5.31
CA PRO A 493 11.40 -11.62 -4.10
C PRO A 493 12.40 -12.74 -4.44
N PRO A 494 13.44 -12.99 -3.60
CA PRO A 494 14.46 -14.02 -3.87
C PRO A 494 13.91 -15.46 -3.93
N THR A 495 13.04 -15.81 -2.98
CA THR A 495 12.61 -17.20 -2.74
C THR A 495 11.19 -17.47 -3.19
N LEU A 496 10.34 -16.45 -3.21
CA LEU A 496 8.93 -16.53 -3.60
C LEU A 496 8.74 -16.20 -5.09
N SER A 497 7.51 -16.35 -5.54
CA SER A 497 7.10 -16.06 -6.91
C SER A 497 7.06 -14.55 -7.19
N GLN A 498 7.29 -14.16 -8.44
CA GLN A 498 7.23 -12.75 -8.86
C GLN A 498 5.79 -12.24 -8.95
N ALA A 499 5.46 -11.15 -8.28
CA ALA A 499 4.17 -10.48 -8.48
C ALA A 499 4.25 -9.56 -9.71
N ARG A 500 3.24 -9.59 -10.57
CA ARG A 500 3.14 -8.72 -11.75
C ARG A 500 1.84 -7.91 -11.70
N SER A 501 1.92 -6.63 -12.01
CA SER A 501 0.75 -5.77 -12.20
C SER A 501 0.80 -5.07 -13.55
N LEU A 502 -0.37 -4.85 -14.17
CA LEU A 502 -0.52 -4.07 -15.39
C LEU A 502 -1.36 -2.84 -15.12
N SER A 503 -1.00 -1.74 -15.79
CA SER A 503 -1.75 -0.48 -15.75
C SER A 503 -1.80 0.17 -17.12
N GLN A 504 -2.71 1.13 -17.27
CA GLN A 504 -2.98 1.86 -18.52
C GLN A 504 -2.76 3.36 -18.31
N PRO A 505 -1.50 3.83 -18.20
CA PRO A 505 -1.20 5.25 -18.05
C PRO A 505 -1.65 6.05 -19.26
N ILE A 506 -2.26 7.22 -19.02
CA ILE A 506 -2.58 8.18 -20.07
C ILE A 506 -1.46 9.22 -20.14
N VAL A 507 -0.95 9.48 -21.34
CA VAL A 507 0.09 10.48 -21.58
C VAL A 507 -0.41 11.86 -21.11
N GLY A 508 0.23 12.40 -20.08
CA GLY A 508 -0.17 13.63 -19.38
C GLY A 508 -0.46 13.43 -17.89
N GLU A 509 -0.70 12.20 -17.44
CA GLU A 509 -0.88 11.90 -16.02
C GLU A 509 0.41 12.10 -15.22
N TYR A 510 0.31 12.58 -13.99
CA TYR A 510 1.38 12.40 -13.02
C TYR A 510 1.10 11.16 -12.19
N ARG A 511 2.11 10.31 -11.98
CA ARG A 511 2.02 9.11 -11.12
C ARG A 511 3.17 9.09 -10.12
N ALA A 512 2.87 8.86 -8.84
CA ALA A 512 3.85 8.76 -7.76
C ALA A 512 3.71 7.40 -7.07
N ILE A 513 4.81 6.68 -6.86
CA ILE A 513 4.78 5.39 -6.17
C ILE A 513 4.78 5.60 -4.66
N GLY A 514 3.98 4.81 -3.95
CA GLY A 514 4.05 4.62 -2.51
C GLY A 514 4.44 3.19 -2.21
N MET A 515 5.18 2.98 -1.12
CA MET A 515 5.63 1.65 -0.71
C MET A 515 5.52 1.48 0.80
N ASP A 516 4.99 0.33 1.18
CA ASP A 516 5.04 -0.19 2.53
C ASP A 516 5.78 -1.52 2.56
N LEU A 517 7.05 -1.47 2.98
CA LEU A 517 7.95 -2.59 2.84
C LEU A 517 7.69 -3.66 3.91
N GLN A 518 7.83 -3.30 5.17
CA GLN A 518 7.57 -4.21 6.30
C GLN A 518 6.84 -3.47 7.44
N GLY A 519 6.07 -2.42 7.11
CA GLY A 519 5.44 -1.52 8.07
C GLY A 519 6.38 -0.43 8.60
N GLY A 520 5.95 0.27 9.64
CA GLY A 520 6.65 1.38 10.27
C GLY A 520 6.48 2.70 9.51
N GLN A 521 5.29 2.96 8.96
CA GLN A 521 5.05 4.14 8.10
C GLN A 521 5.18 5.50 8.79
N GLY A 522 5.18 5.56 10.13
CA GLY A 522 5.25 6.82 10.90
C GLY A 522 6.41 7.75 10.47
N HIS A 523 7.61 7.20 10.24
CA HIS A 523 8.75 8.02 9.79
C HIS A 523 8.59 8.55 8.35
N ARG A 524 7.88 7.83 7.46
CA ARG A 524 7.60 8.31 6.10
C ARG A 524 6.62 9.46 6.14
N LEU A 525 5.59 9.36 6.98
CA LEU A 525 4.65 10.43 7.24
C LEU A 525 5.34 11.67 7.82
N GLN A 526 6.27 11.50 8.75
CA GLN A 526 7.11 12.60 9.26
C GLN A 526 7.93 13.24 8.12
N ALA A 527 8.67 12.44 7.35
CA ALA A 527 9.53 12.95 6.28
C ALA A 527 8.73 13.66 5.18
N VAL A 528 7.56 13.15 4.80
CA VAL A 528 6.72 13.81 3.79
C VAL A 528 6.02 15.04 4.35
N SER A 529 5.62 15.07 5.62
CA SER A 529 5.11 16.26 6.29
C SER A 529 6.14 17.40 6.29
N GLU A 530 7.40 17.10 6.59
CA GLU A 530 8.49 18.08 6.54
C GLU A 530 8.75 18.60 5.12
N ARG A 531 8.66 17.74 4.10
CA ARG A 531 8.76 18.17 2.70
C ARG A 531 7.59 19.08 2.32
N LEU A 532 6.37 18.73 2.70
CA LEU A 532 5.18 19.56 2.46
C LEU A 532 5.30 20.94 3.12
N ALA A 533 5.79 21.02 4.37
CA ALA A 533 6.06 22.30 5.04
C ALA A 533 7.07 23.16 4.28
N LYS A 534 8.16 22.54 3.78
CA LYS A 534 9.16 23.23 2.94
C LYS A 534 8.57 23.70 1.63
N THR A 535 7.76 22.87 0.96
CA THR A 535 7.05 23.23 -0.27
C THR A 535 6.09 24.39 -0.03
N GLU A 536 5.34 24.40 1.06
CA GLU A 536 4.44 25.50 1.41
C GLU A 536 5.20 26.83 1.65
N ALA A 537 6.30 26.78 2.40
CA ALA A 537 7.14 27.94 2.65
C ALA A 537 7.77 28.49 1.35
N ALA A 538 8.22 27.59 0.46
CA ALA A 538 8.78 27.96 -0.84
C ALA A 538 7.72 28.58 -1.76
N LEU A 539 6.50 28.04 -1.81
CA LEU A 539 5.38 28.64 -2.55
C LEU A 539 4.99 30.03 -2.02
N SER A 540 5.17 30.26 -0.72
CA SER A 540 4.86 31.55 -0.08
C SER A 540 5.85 32.67 -0.44
N THR A 541 7.06 32.28 -0.82
CA THR A 541 8.16 33.20 -1.17
C THR A 541 8.42 33.25 -2.68
N GLU A 542 7.58 32.59 -3.47
CA GLU A 542 7.74 32.39 -4.92
C GLU A 542 9.11 31.78 -5.30
N THR A 543 9.68 30.98 -4.39
CA THR A 543 10.92 30.25 -4.64
C THR A 543 10.69 29.21 -5.73
N ALA A 544 11.68 29.02 -6.61
CA ALA A 544 11.58 28.06 -7.70
C ALA A 544 11.46 26.63 -7.16
N LEU A 545 10.35 25.97 -7.50
CA LEU A 545 10.06 24.57 -7.19
C LEU A 545 9.89 23.78 -8.49
N THR A 546 10.25 22.51 -8.44
CA THR A 546 9.96 21.54 -9.47
C THR A 546 8.51 21.04 -9.37
N ARG A 547 8.01 20.45 -10.46
CA ARG A 547 6.71 19.76 -10.43
C ARG A 547 6.67 18.57 -9.47
N HIS A 548 7.82 17.95 -9.21
CA HIS A 548 7.93 16.78 -8.34
C HIS A 548 7.81 17.16 -6.86
N GLU A 549 8.37 18.29 -6.47
CA GLU A 549 8.24 18.84 -5.11
C GLU A 549 6.82 19.35 -4.81
N ILE A 550 6.04 19.68 -5.85
CA ILE A 550 4.65 20.12 -5.70
C ILE A 550 3.70 18.93 -5.83
N VAL A 551 3.62 18.32 -7.02
CA VAL A 551 2.64 17.27 -7.33
C VAL A 551 3.05 15.94 -6.71
N GLY A 552 4.34 15.61 -6.82
CA GLY A 552 4.86 14.35 -6.29
C GLY A 552 4.72 14.25 -4.78
N ASP A 553 5.09 15.28 -4.03
CA ASP A 553 5.00 15.25 -2.56
C ASP A 553 3.54 15.19 -2.07
N LEU A 554 2.60 15.91 -2.69
CA LEU A 554 1.17 15.81 -2.35
C LEU A 554 0.62 14.41 -2.59
N LEU A 555 0.91 13.81 -3.75
CA LEU A 555 0.44 12.46 -4.07
C LEU A 555 1.11 11.39 -3.19
N ASN A 556 2.42 11.49 -2.97
CA ASN A 556 3.14 10.58 -2.08
C ASN A 556 2.63 10.66 -0.64
N ALA A 557 2.37 11.86 -0.12
CA ALA A 557 1.84 12.02 1.23
C ALA A 557 0.49 11.33 1.40
N SER A 558 -0.40 11.45 0.40
CA SER A 558 -1.70 10.80 0.44
C SER A 558 -1.59 9.27 0.38
N LEU A 559 -0.66 8.74 -0.41
CA LEU A 559 -0.48 7.29 -0.52
C LEU A 559 0.28 6.68 0.67
N ASP A 560 1.28 7.38 1.22
CA ASP A 560 1.92 6.99 2.47
C ASP A 560 0.88 7.01 3.63
N SER A 561 -0.05 7.98 3.63
CA SER A 561 -1.17 8.00 4.58
C SER A 561 -2.13 6.81 4.40
N TYR A 562 -2.37 6.38 3.16
CA TYR A 562 -3.14 5.17 2.88
C TYR A 562 -2.47 3.92 3.46
N PHE A 563 -1.17 3.72 3.22
CA PHE A 563 -0.46 2.57 3.77
C PHE A 563 -0.40 2.61 5.31
N ALA A 564 -0.17 3.79 5.89
CA ALA A 564 -0.16 3.97 7.34
C ALA A 564 -1.52 3.63 7.98
N ALA A 565 -2.62 4.11 7.40
CA ALA A 565 -3.96 3.79 7.90
C ALA A 565 -4.24 2.28 7.80
N ASN A 566 -3.84 1.62 6.70
CA ASN A 566 -3.97 0.17 6.59
C ASN A 566 -3.11 -0.56 7.62
N GLU A 567 -1.87 -0.12 7.89
CA GLU A 567 -1.03 -0.71 8.94
C GLU A 567 -1.69 -0.65 10.32
N VAL A 568 -2.31 0.48 10.67
CA VAL A 568 -3.02 0.66 11.94
C VAL A 568 -4.20 -0.30 12.04
N TYR A 569 -5.09 -0.27 11.04
CA TYR A 569 -6.29 -1.12 11.05
C TYR A 569 -5.97 -2.61 10.95
N ASP A 570 -4.96 -3.01 10.18
CA ASP A 570 -4.53 -4.40 10.08
C ASP A 570 -3.96 -4.90 11.41
N THR A 571 -3.23 -4.04 12.14
CA THR A 571 -2.74 -4.36 13.48
C THR A 571 -3.90 -4.61 14.44
N TRP A 572 -4.92 -3.76 14.41
CA TRP A 572 -6.11 -3.94 15.24
C TRP A 572 -6.87 -5.20 14.85
N GLN A 573 -7.06 -5.44 13.55
CA GLN A 573 -7.74 -6.62 13.04
C GLN A 573 -7.02 -7.91 13.43
N ALA A 574 -5.68 -7.92 13.39
CA ALA A 574 -4.87 -9.06 13.79
C ALA A 574 -5.11 -9.41 15.26
N GLN A 575 -5.12 -8.41 16.16
CA GLN A 575 -5.40 -8.64 17.59
C GLN A 575 -6.85 -9.08 17.82
N MET A 576 -7.83 -8.40 17.21
CA MET A 576 -9.25 -8.74 17.34
C MET A 576 -9.60 -10.13 16.80
N THR A 577 -8.83 -10.63 15.84
CA THR A 577 -9.05 -11.95 15.25
C THR A 577 -8.12 -13.00 15.83
N GLU A 578 -7.24 -12.70 16.78
CA GLU A 578 -6.22 -13.62 17.29
C GLU A 578 -5.34 -14.23 16.17
N VAL A 579 -4.86 -13.36 15.29
CA VAL A 579 -3.98 -13.69 14.17
C VAL A 579 -2.63 -13.03 14.40
N VAL A 580 -1.54 -13.80 14.26
CA VAL A 580 -0.20 -13.24 14.17
C VAL A 580 0.00 -12.77 12.73
N ALA A 581 0.10 -11.45 12.53
CA ALA A 581 0.24 -10.83 11.22
C ALA A 581 1.45 -9.88 11.15
N HIS A 582 2.11 -9.87 10.00
CA HIS A 582 3.21 -8.95 9.68
C HIS A 582 3.00 -8.38 8.28
N ARG A 583 3.35 -7.10 8.08
CA ARG A 583 3.28 -6.48 6.76
C ARG A 583 4.32 -7.10 5.81
N ALA A 584 3.88 -7.47 4.61
CA ALA A 584 4.76 -7.84 3.51
C ALA A 584 4.93 -6.66 2.53
N PRO A 585 5.98 -6.65 1.68
CA PRO A 585 6.19 -5.57 0.72
C PRO A 585 4.97 -5.31 -0.14
N SER A 586 4.46 -4.09 0.00
CA SER A 586 3.21 -3.57 -0.57
C SER A 586 3.53 -2.27 -1.32
N MET A 587 2.85 -2.04 -2.43
CA MET A 587 3.16 -0.95 -3.34
C MET A 587 1.95 -0.57 -4.20
N GLY A 588 1.91 0.69 -4.61
CA GLY A 588 0.86 1.25 -5.44
C GLY A 588 1.20 2.61 -5.97
N TRP A 589 0.29 3.16 -6.77
CA TRP A 589 0.43 4.48 -7.38
C TRP A 589 -0.66 5.43 -6.90
N ALA A 590 -0.27 6.65 -6.58
CA ALA A 590 -1.18 7.79 -6.55
C ALA A 590 -1.01 8.56 -7.86
N ARG A 591 -2.11 8.81 -8.55
CA ARG A 591 -2.08 9.41 -9.88
C ARG A 591 -3.13 10.50 -10.07
N THR A 592 -2.83 11.47 -10.91
CA THR A 592 -3.89 12.30 -11.51
C THR A 592 -4.69 11.47 -12.50
N VAL A 593 -5.98 11.74 -12.64
CA VAL A 593 -6.89 11.04 -13.55
C VAL A 593 -7.21 11.91 -14.76
N LEU A 594 -6.94 11.38 -15.95
CA LEU A 594 -7.32 11.97 -17.23
C LEU A 594 -8.45 11.18 -17.90
N THR A 595 -9.32 11.88 -18.63
CA THR A 595 -10.23 11.25 -19.61
C THR A 595 -10.01 11.90 -20.97
N THR A 596 -9.95 11.10 -22.03
CA THR A 596 -9.72 11.59 -23.39
C THR A 596 -10.93 11.33 -24.27
N ASP A 597 -11.49 12.39 -24.84
CA ASP A 597 -12.49 12.31 -25.90
C ASP A 597 -11.76 12.16 -27.24
N PHE A 598 -11.99 11.04 -27.91
CA PHE A 598 -11.44 10.76 -29.22
C PHE A 598 -12.44 11.03 -30.34
N VAL A 599 -11.97 11.61 -31.43
CA VAL A 599 -12.73 11.74 -32.68
C VAL A 599 -11.88 11.15 -33.80
N VAL A 600 -12.32 10.03 -34.37
CA VAL A 600 -11.61 9.34 -35.48
C VAL A 600 -10.14 9.04 -35.08
N GLY A 601 -9.90 8.64 -33.82
CA GLY A 601 -8.57 8.35 -33.27
C GLY A 601 -7.74 9.60 -32.86
N ILE A 602 -8.29 10.80 -32.98
CA ILE A 602 -7.64 12.06 -32.58
C ILE A 602 -8.04 12.38 -31.14
N PRO A 603 -7.10 12.57 -30.20
CA PRO A 603 -7.39 13.01 -28.84
C PRO A 603 -7.80 14.49 -28.84
N GLN A 604 -9.06 14.76 -29.20
CA GLN A 604 -9.57 16.11 -29.45
C GLN A 604 -9.67 16.92 -28.15
N LYS A 605 -9.98 16.25 -27.04
CA LYS A 605 -10.13 16.89 -25.73
C LYS A 605 -9.64 15.94 -24.63
N VAL A 606 -8.65 16.38 -23.85
CA VAL A 606 -8.10 15.66 -22.70
C VAL A 606 -8.52 16.40 -21.44
N GLN A 607 -9.36 15.79 -20.62
CA GLN A 607 -9.99 16.37 -19.43
C GLN A 607 -9.22 16.00 -18.15
N PHE A 608 -9.19 16.93 -17.19
CA PHE A 608 -8.45 16.80 -15.93
C PHE A 608 -9.43 16.56 -14.79
N ASN A 609 -9.70 15.29 -14.48
CA ASN A 609 -10.92 14.94 -13.74
C ASN A 609 -10.70 14.74 -12.24
N GLY A 610 -9.51 14.30 -11.81
CA GLY A 610 -9.29 14.06 -10.39
C GLY A 610 -8.00 13.35 -10.07
N ILE A 611 -8.05 12.55 -9.02
CA ILE A 611 -6.94 11.76 -8.49
C ILE A 611 -7.43 10.35 -8.13
N ALA A 612 -6.53 9.38 -8.21
CA ALA A 612 -6.84 8.00 -7.88
C ALA A 612 -5.66 7.30 -7.21
N PHE A 613 -5.98 6.31 -6.39
CA PHE A 613 -5.06 5.27 -5.97
C PHE A 613 -5.22 4.04 -6.84
N GLU A 614 -4.09 3.43 -7.18
CA GLU A 614 -4.01 2.18 -7.92
C GLU A 614 -3.03 1.27 -7.19
N ILE A 615 -3.58 0.41 -6.31
CA ILE A 615 -2.77 -0.44 -5.45
C ILE A 615 -2.44 -1.72 -6.19
N GLU A 616 -1.14 -1.94 -6.43
CA GLU A 616 -0.62 -3.11 -7.12
C GLU A 616 -0.59 -4.32 -6.18
N ARG A 617 -0.28 -4.06 -4.91
CA ARG A 617 -0.12 -5.07 -3.88
C ARG A 617 -0.31 -4.46 -2.50
N LEU A 618 -1.20 -5.07 -1.72
CA LEU A 618 -1.33 -4.87 -0.28
C LEU A 618 -1.34 -6.27 0.33
N ASP A 619 -0.20 -6.69 0.91
CA ASP A 619 0.00 -8.09 1.32
C ASP A 619 0.48 -8.21 2.77
N SER A 620 0.25 -9.37 3.35
CA SER A 620 0.60 -9.70 4.73
C SER A 620 1.09 -11.14 4.87
N ILE A 621 1.94 -11.36 5.88
CA ILE A 621 2.31 -12.68 6.37
C ILE A 621 1.45 -12.91 7.60
N ALA A 622 0.46 -13.80 7.51
CA ALA A 622 -0.54 -13.96 8.56
C ALA A 622 -0.90 -15.42 8.80
N VAL A 623 -0.95 -15.79 10.08
CA VAL A 623 -1.42 -17.09 10.55
C VAL A 623 -2.12 -16.93 11.89
N GLY A 624 -3.34 -17.43 11.95
CA GLY A 624 -4.00 -17.83 13.18
C GLY A 624 -4.71 -19.17 12.98
N LYS A 625 -5.31 -19.69 14.05
CA LYS A 625 -5.77 -21.09 14.13
C LYS A 625 -6.86 -21.42 13.11
N ASN A 626 -7.94 -20.64 13.10
CA ASN A 626 -9.13 -20.86 12.26
C ASN A 626 -9.71 -19.54 11.67
N ASN A 627 -9.00 -18.44 11.88
CA ASN A 627 -9.43 -17.05 11.72
C ASN A 627 -8.69 -16.34 10.57
N THR A 628 -7.56 -16.89 10.09
CA THR A 628 -6.72 -16.30 9.02
C THR A 628 -7.53 -15.87 7.80
N GLN A 629 -8.45 -16.73 7.31
CA GLN A 629 -9.28 -16.41 6.16
C GLN A 629 -10.16 -15.18 6.40
N ARG A 630 -10.75 -15.08 7.59
CA ARG A 630 -11.65 -13.97 7.93
C ARG A 630 -10.86 -12.67 8.08
N PHE A 631 -9.70 -12.73 8.75
CA PHE A 631 -8.74 -11.63 8.81
C PHE A 631 -8.39 -11.10 7.41
N GLN A 632 -7.99 -11.98 6.48
CA GLN A 632 -7.64 -11.59 5.11
C GLN A 632 -8.80 -10.92 4.34
N ARG A 633 -10.04 -11.39 4.54
CA ARG A 633 -11.23 -10.76 3.95
C ARG A 633 -11.48 -9.37 4.52
N GLN A 634 -11.38 -9.23 5.84
CA GLN A 634 -11.60 -7.96 6.52
C GLN A 634 -10.57 -6.90 6.12
N ILE A 635 -9.27 -7.25 6.09
CA ILE A 635 -8.24 -6.28 5.71
C ILE A 635 -8.32 -5.87 4.24
N GLY A 636 -8.82 -6.72 3.35
CA GLY A 636 -9.10 -6.33 1.97
C GLY A 636 -10.27 -5.36 1.83
N LYS A 637 -11.34 -5.55 2.61
CA LYS A 637 -12.47 -4.60 2.69
C LYS A 637 -12.03 -3.27 3.28
N LEU A 638 -11.24 -3.30 4.36
CA LEU A 638 -10.61 -2.11 4.95
C LEU A 638 -9.72 -1.39 3.91
N GLY A 639 -8.89 -2.11 3.17
CA GLY A 639 -8.06 -1.54 2.10
C GLY A 639 -8.85 -0.84 1.00
N SER A 640 -10.05 -1.32 0.66
CA SER A 640 -10.97 -0.62 -0.25
C SER A 640 -11.58 0.63 0.40
N ALA A 641 -12.02 0.51 1.65
CA ALA A 641 -12.64 1.62 2.37
C ALA A 641 -11.65 2.78 2.61
N LEU A 642 -10.46 2.47 3.09
CA LEU A 642 -9.40 3.44 3.37
C LEU A 642 -8.95 4.16 2.10
N ALA A 643 -9.01 3.53 0.93
CA ALA A 643 -8.62 4.17 -0.32
C ALA A 643 -9.48 5.42 -0.63
N HIS A 644 -10.79 5.36 -0.40
CA HIS A 644 -11.65 6.51 -0.62
C HIS A 644 -11.60 7.50 0.57
N LEU A 645 -11.54 7.01 1.81
CA LEU A 645 -11.49 7.88 3.01
C LEU A 645 -10.24 8.77 3.04
N VAL A 646 -9.08 8.22 2.65
CA VAL A 646 -7.84 8.99 2.56
C VAL A 646 -7.94 10.07 1.48
N LEU A 647 -8.49 9.76 0.30
CA LEU A 647 -8.68 10.76 -0.75
C LEU A 647 -9.64 11.88 -0.30
N GLU A 648 -10.72 11.54 0.41
CA GLU A 648 -11.66 12.53 0.94
C GLU A 648 -11.02 13.44 1.97
N GLN A 649 -10.28 12.86 2.92
CA GLN A 649 -9.68 13.64 3.99
C GLN A 649 -8.52 14.52 3.48
N THR A 650 -7.74 14.01 2.52
CA THR A 650 -6.58 14.73 1.99
C THR A 650 -6.96 15.75 0.91
N PHE A 651 -7.99 15.49 0.10
CA PHE A 651 -8.31 16.29 -1.09
C PHE A 651 -9.81 16.56 -1.33
N GLY A 652 -10.71 15.95 -0.56
CA GLY A 652 -12.14 15.96 -0.81
C GLY A 652 -12.81 17.31 -0.61
N GLN A 653 -12.42 18.08 0.42
CA GLN A 653 -13.07 19.35 0.79
C GLN A 653 -14.62 19.26 0.81
N GLY A 654 -15.16 18.15 1.31
CA GLY A 654 -16.59 17.86 1.36
C GLY A 654 -17.15 17.06 0.18
N GLN A 655 -16.34 16.77 -0.84
CA GLN A 655 -16.71 15.88 -1.95
C GLN A 655 -16.38 14.43 -1.66
N GLN A 656 -17.19 13.53 -2.21
CA GLN A 656 -17.06 12.11 -1.96
C GLN A 656 -16.09 11.45 -2.94
N ALA A 657 -15.25 10.55 -2.42
CA ALA A 657 -14.46 9.64 -3.22
C ALA A 657 -15.18 8.30 -3.38
N VAL A 658 -14.75 7.50 -4.36
CA VAL A 658 -15.34 6.19 -4.67
C VAL A 658 -14.30 5.10 -4.47
N SER A 659 -14.72 4.00 -3.86
CA SER A 659 -14.03 2.71 -3.84
C SER A 659 -15.01 1.63 -4.30
N ALA A 660 -14.53 0.42 -4.56
CA ALA A 660 -15.40 -0.67 -4.95
C ALA A 660 -16.42 -1.01 -3.85
N LEU A 661 -15.97 -1.06 -2.59
CA LEU A 661 -16.83 -1.37 -1.45
C LEU A 661 -17.94 -0.32 -1.27
N ARG A 662 -17.61 0.97 -1.44
CA ARG A 662 -18.61 2.05 -1.40
C ARG A 662 -19.58 1.98 -2.58
N ALA A 663 -19.09 1.69 -3.78
CA ALA A 663 -19.95 1.53 -4.96
C ALA A 663 -20.93 0.37 -4.78
N GLN A 664 -20.50 -0.76 -4.21
CA GLN A 664 -21.37 -1.89 -3.87
C GLN A 664 -22.39 -1.52 -2.78
N ALA A 665 -21.96 -0.90 -1.67
CA ALA A 665 -22.89 -0.45 -0.63
C ALA A 665 -23.95 0.52 -1.18
N SER A 666 -23.56 1.41 -2.10
CA SER A 666 -24.46 2.36 -2.74
C SER A 666 -25.43 1.70 -3.73
N ALA A 667 -25.00 0.64 -4.41
CA ALA A 667 -25.84 -0.17 -5.27
C ALA A 667 -26.99 -0.81 -4.48
N LEU A 668 -26.69 -1.52 -3.38
CA LEU A 668 -27.71 -2.12 -2.51
C LEU A 668 -28.68 -1.08 -1.94
N LYS A 669 -28.15 0.08 -1.53
CA LYS A 669 -28.98 1.19 -1.03
C LYS A 669 -29.96 1.72 -2.10
N SER A 670 -29.58 1.62 -3.37
CA SER A 670 -30.39 2.06 -4.51
C SER A 670 -31.32 0.97 -5.05
N GLY A 671 -31.31 -0.24 -4.46
CA GLY A 671 -32.09 -1.39 -4.93
C GLY A 671 -31.51 -2.05 -6.18
N GLU A 672 -30.26 -1.75 -6.53
CA GLU A 672 -29.57 -2.36 -7.66
C GLU A 672 -29.10 -3.78 -7.28
N ARG A 673 -29.32 -4.75 -8.17
CA ARG A 673 -28.87 -6.12 -7.93
C ARG A 673 -27.34 -6.18 -7.86
N ILE A 674 -26.83 -6.84 -6.85
CA ILE A 674 -25.43 -7.27 -6.78
C ILE A 674 -25.38 -8.78 -6.92
N TYR A 675 -24.55 -9.23 -7.85
CA TYR A 675 -24.22 -10.63 -8.01
C TYR A 675 -23.02 -11.03 -7.15
N SER A 676 -23.05 -12.25 -6.64
CA SER A 676 -21.89 -12.98 -6.13
C SER A 676 -21.71 -14.25 -6.97
N LEU A 677 -20.68 -14.25 -7.81
CA LEU A 677 -20.45 -15.25 -8.83
C LEU A 677 -19.29 -16.17 -8.44
N ASN A 678 -19.50 -17.47 -8.60
CA ASN A 678 -18.45 -18.48 -8.55
C ASN A 678 -18.21 -19.05 -9.96
N PRO A 679 -17.19 -19.90 -10.18
CA PRO A 679 -16.91 -20.45 -11.51
C PRO A 679 -18.07 -21.22 -12.17
N GLU A 680 -19.04 -21.69 -11.40
CA GLU A 680 -20.20 -22.42 -11.88
C GLU A 680 -21.33 -21.48 -12.28
N THR A 681 -21.74 -20.57 -11.39
CA THR A 681 -22.84 -19.62 -11.62
C THR A 681 -22.49 -18.57 -12.68
N ALA A 682 -21.22 -18.20 -12.78
CA ALA A 682 -20.72 -17.24 -13.76
C ALA A 682 -21.00 -17.64 -15.22
N LYS A 683 -21.07 -18.94 -15.54
CA LYS A 683 -21.29 -19.42 -16.92
C LYS A 683 -22.63 -18.99 -17.50
N ALA A 684 -23.65 -18.88 -16.66
CA ALA A 684 -24.99 -18.46 -17.05
C ALA A 684 -25.13 -16.93 -17.03
N ILE A 685 -24.55 -16.26 -16.03
CA ILE A 685 -24.81 -14.84 -15.77
C ILE A 685 -23.89 -13.91 -16.56
N LEU A 686 -22.58 -14.20 -16.66
CA LEU A 686 -21.63 -13.28 -17.29
C LEU A 686 -21.98 -12.88 -18.74
N PRO A 687 -22.50 -13.79 -19.60
CA PRO A 687 -22.89 -13.42 -20.96
C PRO A 687 -24.05 -12.41 -21.03
N GLU A 688 -24.83 -12.26 -19.95
CA GLU A 688 -25.97 -11.35 -19.87
C GLU A 688 -25.57 -9.95 -19.38
N LEU A 689 -24.38 -9.81 -18.79
CA LEU A 689 -23.91 -8.54 -18.23
C LEU A 689 -23.21 -7.67 -19.29
N SER A 690 -23.60 -6.40 -19.33
CA SER A 690 -22.89 -5.38 -20.11
C SER A 690 -21.64 -4.90 -19.34
N LEU A 691 -20.49 -5.49 -19.66
CA LEU A 691 -19.21 -5.25 -18.99
C LEU A 691 -18.23 -4.51 -19.91
N ASP A 692 -17.42 -3.61 -19.34
CA ASP A 692 -16.25 -3.11 -20.04
C ASP A 692 -15.16 -4.18 -20.12
N ALA A 693 -14.33 -4.12 -21.17
CA ALA A 693 -13.33 -5.15 -21.45
C ALA A 693 -12.35 -5.40 -20.29
N SER A 694 -11.99 -4.36 -19.53
CA SER A 694 -11.09 -4.48 -18.38
C SER A 694 -11.76 -5.18 -17.21
N ALA A 695 -13.01 -4.83 -16.89
CA ALA A 695 -13.81 -5.50 -15.87
C ALA A 695 -14.08 -6.96 -16.23
N GLN A 696 -14.51 -7.24 -17.47
CA GLN A 696 -14.74 -8.60 -17.94
C GLN A 696 -13.48 -9.46 -17.77
N HIS A 697 -12.33 -8.93 -18.17
CA HIS A 697 -11.08 -9.64 -18.05
C HIS A 697 -10.69 -9.93 -16.59
N PHE A 698 -10.84 -8.95 -15.70
CA PHE A 698 -10.60 -9.14 -14.27
C PHE A 698 -11.48 -10.27 -13.69
N ILE A 699 -12.77 -10.28 -14.04
CA ILE A 699 -13.73 -11.28 -13.58
C ILE A 699 -13.33 -12.68 -14.07
N GLU A 700 -13.03 -12.82 -15.37
CA GLU A 700 -12.64 -14.09 -15.97
C GLU A 700 -11.36 -14.65 -15.33
N GLN A 701 -10.37 -13.80 -15.04
CA GLN A 701 -9.15 -14.21 -14.35
C GLN A 701 -9.42 -14.66 -12.91
N ALA A 702 -10.16 -13.87 -12.14
CA ALA A 702 -10.48 -14.21 -10.76
C ALA A 702 -11.18 -15.58 -10.67
N LEU A 703 -12.18 -15.81 -11.54
CA LEU A 703 -12.90 -17.08 -11.63
C LEU A 703 -12.00 -18.23 -12.10
N HIS A 704 -11.07 -17.97 -13.03
CA HIS A 704 -10.10 -18.99 -13.46
C HIS A 704 -9.23 -19.49 -12.30
N PHE A 705 -8.90 -18.63 -11.35
CA PHE A 705 -8.17 -19.01 -10.12
C PHE A 705 -9.08 -19.52 -9.00
N GLY A 706 -10.37 -19.75 -9.28
CA GLY A 706 -11.34 -20.26 -8.32
C GLY A 706 -11.71 -19.24 -7.24
N MET A 707 -11.52 -17.95 -7.50
CA MET A 707 -12.04 -16.88 -6.65
C MET A 707 -13.53 -16.67 -6.91
N HIS A 708 -14.23 -16.13 -5.93
CA HIS A 708 -15.61 -15.66 -6.06
C HIS A 708 -15.61 -14.15 -6.30
N VAL A 709 -16.54 -13.67 -7.12
CA VAL A 709 -16.57 -12.28 -7.60
C VAL A 709 -17.89 -11.62 -7.28
N THR A 710 -17.85 -10.46 -6.63
CA THR A 710 -19.02 -9.65 -6.29
C THR A 710 -19.07 -8.39 -7.16
N LEU A 711 -20.21 -8.13 -7.80
CA LEU A 711 -20.38 -6.99 -8.71
C LEU A 711 -21.84 -6.53 -8.83
N PRO A 712 -22.12 -5.21 -8.89
CA PRO A 712 -23.42 -4.70 -9.30
C PRO A 712 -23.80 -5.16 -10.70
N GLU A 713 -25.10 -5.29 -11.02
CA GLU A 713 -25.63 -5.66 -12.33
C GLU A 713 -25.47 -4.56 -13.38
N ASN A 714 -25.65 -3.30 -13.00
CA ASN A 714 -25.43 -2.11 -13.83
C ASN A 714 -24.31 -1.21 -13.28
N GLN A 715 -23.91 -0.23 -14.07
CA GLN A 715 -23.02 0.82 -13.60
C GLN A 715 -23.75 1.72 -12.59
N ILE A 716 -23.07 2.06 -11.49
CA ILE A 716 -23.53 2.99 -10.47
C ILE A 716 -22.96 4.37 -10.79
N THR A 717 -23.75 5.42 -10.53
CA THR A 717 -23.26 6.80 -10.54
C THR A 717 -23.19 7.35 -9.12
N LEU A 718 -22.00 7.79 -8.71
CA LEU A 718 -21.72 8.46 -7.44
C LEU A 718 -21.09 9.81 -7.76
N ASP A 719 -21.84 10.88 -7.52
CA ASP A 719 -21.51 12.24 -7.95
C ASP A 719 -21.17 12.32 -9.45
N THR A 720 -19.89 12.49 -9.79
CA THR A 720 -19.39 12.60 -11.16
C THR A 720 -18.74 11.31 -11.67
N TRP A 721 -18.61 10.30 -10.80
CA TRP A 721 -18.07 9.00 -11.17
C TRP A 721 -19.20 8.07 -11.62
N THR A 722 -19.00 7.38 -12.73
CA THR A 722 -19.88 6.32 -13.22
C THR A 722 -19.05 5.09 -13.54
N GLY A 723 -19.45 3.94 -13.00
CA GLY A 723 -18.69 2.71 -13.14
C GLY A 723 -19.22 1.55 -12.29
N ARG A 724 -18.40 0.52 -12.09
CA ARG A 724 -18.69 -0.64 -11.24
C ARG A 724 -17.58 -0.82 -10.20
N GLY A 725 -17.99 -1.11 -8.97
CA GLY A 725 -17.09 -1.60 -7.92
C GLY A 725 -17.14 -3.11 -7.85
N LEU A 726 -16.01 -3.77 -8.12
CA LEU A 726 -15.91 -5.22 -8.09
C LEU A 726 -15.17 -5.67 -6.83
N GLY A 727 -15.54 -6.83 -6.30
CA GLY A 727 -14.79 -7.56 -5.28
C GLY A 727 -14.43 -8.93 -5.82
N SER A 728 -13.24 -9.43 -5.51
CA SER A 728 -12.89 -10.84 -5.72
C SER A 728 -12.30 -11.39 -4.42
N VAL A 729 -12.74 -12.57 -3.99
CA VAL A 729 -12.28 -13.20 -2.74
C VAL A 729 -11.89 -14.65 -3.01
N SER A 730 -10.77 -15.09 -2.46
CA SER A 730 -10.42 -16.50 -2.45
C SER A 730 -11.21 -17.22 -1.33
N PRO A 731 -12.07 -18.21 -1.66
CA PRO A 731 -12.77 -18.99 -0.64
C PRO A 731 -11.84 -19.92 0.15
N LYS A 732 -10.55 -20.01 -0.21
CA LYS A 732 -9.55 -20.81 0.50
C LYS A 732 -8.69 -19.98 1.46
N THR A 733 -8.23 -18.81 1.00
CA THR A 733 -7.27 -17.99 1.77
C THR A 733 -7.88 -16.73 2.33
N GLY A 734 -9.02 -16.27 1.81
CA GLY A 734 -9.64 -15.00 2.17
C GLY A 734 -9.00 -13.78 1.50
N ASN A 735 -7.88 -13.96 0.80
CA ASN A 735 -7.23 -12.88 0.06
C ASN A 735 -8.23 -12.28 -0.92
N SER A 736 -8.28 -10.96 -0.95
CA SER A 736 -9.32 -10.24 -1.67
C SER A 736 -8.81 -8.99 -2.38
N HIS A 737 -9.49 -8.61 -3.45
CA HIS A 737 -9.18 -7.44 -4.27
C HIS A 737 -10.46 -6.69 -4.58
N TYR A 738 -10.40 -5.35 -4.50
CA TYR A 738 -11.58 -4.49 -4.62
C TYR A 738 -11.36 -3.33 -5.61
N PRO A 739 -11.25 -3.60 -6.92
CA PRO A 739 -11.06 -2.56 -7.94
C PRO A 739 -12.36 -1.88 -8.37
N THR A 740 -12.26 -0.61 -8.76
CA THR A 740 -13.28 0.11 -9.52
C THR A 740 -12.94 0.08 -11.01
N PHE A 741 -13.98 0.00 -11.85
CA PHE A 741 -13.89 0.14 -13.31
C PHE A 741 -14.90 1.17 -13.78
N GLY A 742 -14.56 1.95 -14.81
CA GLY A 742 -15.47 2.96 -15.37
C GLY A 742 -14.74 4.23 -15.80
N ASN A 743 -15.39 5.38 -15.62
CA ASN A 743 -14.74 6.66 -15.84
C ASN A 743 -13.57 6.78 -14.86
N GLY A 744 -12.35 6.95 -15.38
CA GLY A 744 -11.11 7.02 -14.60
C GLY A 744 -10.24 5.76 -14.64
N GLY A 745 -10.69 4.74 -15.37
CA GLY A 745 -9.99 3.47 -15.53
C GLY A 745 -10.06 2.61 -14.27
N GLN A 746 -9.13 1.65 -14.17
CA GLN A 746 -8.99 0.83 -12.97
C GLN A 746 -8.39 1.66 -11.82
N ALA A 747 -8.99 1.57 -10.64
CA ALA A 747 -8.48 2.19 -9.42
C ALA A 747 -8.90 1.39 -8.17
N THR A 748 -8.24 1.61 -7.06
CA THR A 748 -8.67 1.15 -5.72
C THR A 748 -9.54 2.21 -5.05
N GLY A 749 -9.20 3.48 -5.25
CA GLY A 749 -9.98 4.64 -4.82
C GLY A 749 -9.85 5.78 -5.83
N ILE A 750 -10.90 6.56 -6.03
CA ILE A 750 -10.90 7.68 -6.98
C ILE A 750 -11.71 8.87 -6.45
N LEU A 751 -11.19 10.07 -6.60
CA LEU A 751 -11.86 11.32 -6.23
C LEU A 751 -11.88 12.24 -7.45
N TYR A 752 -13.07 12.74 -7.79
CA TYR A 752 -13.27 13.69 -8.88
C TYR A 752 -13.58 15.08 -8.39
N ASN A 753 -12.62 15.98 -8.57
CA ASN A 753 -12.76 17.39 -8.29
C ASN A 753 -11.66 18.24 -8.95
N ASP A 754 -11.63 19.53 -8.59
CA ASP A 754 -10.70 20.51 -9.13
C ASP A 754 -9.23 20.26 -8.73
N ILE A 755 -8.93 19.35 -7.79
CA ILE A 755 -7.53 19.03 -7.46
C ILE A 755 -6.84 18.35 -8.62
N GLY A 756 -7.55 17.48 -9.36
CA GLY A 756 -7.01 16.82 -10.54
C GLY A 756 -6.59 17.85 -11.59
N GLN A 757 -7.45 18.83 -11.83
CA GLN A 757 -7.15 19.97 -12.68
C GLN A 757 -5.91 20.74 -12.22
N ARG A 758 -5.84 21.12 -10.94
CA ARG A 758 -4.71 21.88 -10.40
C ARG A 758 -3.38 21.11 -10.51
N LEU A 759 -3.39 19.80 -10.20
CA LEU A 759 -2.20 18.96 -10.22
C LEU A 759 -1.72 18.63 -11.64
N VAL A 760 -2.63 18.42 -12.60
CA VAL A 760 -2.25 18.24 -14.01
C VAL A 760 -1.62 19.52 -14.56
N TRP A 761 -2.18 20.69 -14.25
CA TRP A 761 -1.53 21.95 -14.64
C TRP A 761 -0.16 22.13 -13.98
N ALA A 762 -0.02 21.79 -12.71
CA ALA A 762 1.27 21.83 -12.02
C ALA A 762 2.30 20.85 -12.61
N SER A 763 1.86 19.71 -13.14
CA SER A 763 2.75 18.76 -13.81
C SER A 763 3.19 19.22 -15.21
N LEU A 764 2.31 19.87 -15.97
CA LEU A 764 2.60 20.32 -17.34
C LEU A 764 3.47 21.59 -17.40
N LEU A 765 3.36 22.48 -16.41
CA LEU A 765 4.10 23.74 -16.41
C LEU A 765 5.61 23.54 -16.18
N LYS A 766 6.42 24.35 -16.89
CA LYS A 766 7.86 24.48 -16.62
C LYS A 766 8.15 25.31 -15.36
N LYS A 767 7.29 26.29 -15.08
CA LYS A 767 7.33 27.13 -13.86
C LYS A 767 6.06 26.91 -13.03
N PRO A 768 5.95 25.78 -12.31
CA PRO A 768 4.73 25.44 -11.58
C PRO A 768 4.45 26.37 -10.40
N VAL A 769 5.43 27.16 -9.93
CA VAL A 769 5.26 28.19 -8.88
C VAL A 769 4.15 29.19 -9.20
N ARG A 770 3.82 29.41 -10.48
CA ARG A 770 2.67 30.24 -10.90
C ARG A 770 1.34 29.75 -10.32
N LEU A 771 1.23 28.47 -9.98
CA LEU A 771 0.05 27.87 -9.36
C LEU A 771 0.05 27.94 -7.84
N ALA A 772 0.98 28.68 -7.22
CA ALA A 772 1.04 28.82 -5.76
C ALA A 772 -0.32 29.18 -5.14
N PRO A 773 -1.11 30.15 -5.67
CA PRO A 773 -2.42 30.46 -5.09
C PRO A 773 -3.44 29.31 -5.19
N ALA A 774 -3.34 28.47 -6.23
CA ALA A 774 -4.27 27.37 -6.46
C ALA A 774 -3.90 26.11 -5.64
N ILE A 775 -2.61 25.84 -5.45
CA ILE A 775 -2.12 24.62 -4.79
C ILE A 775 -1.90 24.81 -3.29
N LYS A 776 -1.32 25.95 -2.87
CA LYS A 776 -0.92 26.19 -1.48
C LYS A 776 -2.04 25.88 -0.47
N PRO A 777 -3.31 26.27 -0.69
CA PRO A 777 -4.39 25.97 0.26
C PRO A 777 -4.63 24.48 0.51
N GLN A 778 -4.17 23.59 -0.38
CA GLN A 778 -4.32 22.15 -0.22
C GLN A 778 -3.28 21.54 0.72
N ILE A 779 -2.09 22.14 0.83
CA ILE A 779 -0.96 21.54 1.54
C ILE A 779 -1.29 21.27 3.02
N PRO A 780 -1.88 22.20 3.80
CA PRO A 780 -2.18 21.96 5.20
C PRO A 780 -3.15 20.79 5.45
N PHE A 781 -4.09 20.53 4.55
CA PHE A 781 -5.03 19.41 4.67
C PHE A 781 -4.33 18.07 4.46
N VAL A 782 -3.48 17.96 3.45
CA VAL A 782 -2.70 16.73 3.21
C VAL A 782 -1.71 16.51 4.35
N GLN A 783 -1.08 17.59 4.81
CA GLN A 783 -0.10 17.52 5.90
C GLN A 783 -0.75 17.14 7.24
N SER A 784 -1.93 17.65 7.57
CA SER A 784 -2.60 17.35 8.84
C SER A 784 -3.01 15.87 8.95
N VAL A 785 -3.43 15.25 7.83
CA VAL A 785 -3.68 13.81 7.77
C VAL A 785 -2.40 13.03 8.05
N ALA A 786 -1.31 13.39 7.37
CA ALA A 786 -0.02 12.73 7.60
C ALA A 786 0.41 12.88 9.06
N ILE A 787 0.37 14.10 9.62
CA ILE A 787 0.77 14.37 11.01
C ILE A 787 -0.07 13.59 12.02
N GLY A 788 -1.40 13.61 11.90
CA GLY A 788 -2.25 12.94 12.89
C GLY A 788 -2.13 11.41 12.83
N LEU A 789 -1.72 10.83 11.70
CA LEU A 789 -1.45 9.39 11.60
C LEU A 789 -0.09 8.97 12.16
N ILE A 790 0.89 9.88 12.34
CA ILE A 790 2.23 9.54 12.85
C ILE A 790 2.20 8.76 14.18
N PRO A 791 1.53 9.22 15.25
CA PRO A 791 1.54 8.50 16.52
C PRO A 791 0.94 7.10 16.38
N LEU A 792 -0.14 6.96 15.61
CA LEU A 792 -0.81 5.68 15.40
C LEU A 792 -0.01 4.73 14.53
N ALA A 793 0.61 5.21 13.46
CA ALA A 793 1.48 4.40 12.62
C ALA A 793 2.78 3.98 13.33
N THR A 794 3.14 4.66 14.42
CA THR A 794 4.30 4.32 15.25
C THR A 794 3.92 3.30 16.32
N GLU A 795 2.82 3.51 17.03
CA GLU A 795 2.35 2.63 18.11
C GLU A 795 0.82 2.43 18.06
N PRO A 796 0.30 1.59 17.14
CA PRO A 796 -1.14 1.47 16.87
C PRO A 796 -1.99 1.09 18.08
N LEU A 797 -1.40 0.36 19.05
CA LEU A 797 -2.10 -0.16 20.22
C LEU A 797 -2.13 0.82 21.40
N LYS A 798 -1.41 1.95 21.34
CA LYS A 798 -1.46 2.98 22.41
C LYS A 798 -2.65 3.93 22.29
N ILE A 799 -3.48 3.78 21.25
CA ILE A 799 -4.70 4.58 21.10
C ILE A 799 -5.65 4.38 22.28
N GLY A 800 -6.30 5.47 22.70
CA GLY A 800 -7.31 5.44 23.76
C GLY A 800 -8.61 4.77 23.31
N LEU A 801 -9.33 4.18 24.26
CA LEU A 801 -10.61 3.49 24.03
C LEU A 801 -11.79 4.45 23.92
N THR A 802 -11.80 5.31 22.91
CA THR A 802 -12.95 6.21 22.63
C THR A 802 -14.18 5.41 22.18
N ASP A 803 -15.38 6.00 22.30
CA ASP A 803 -16.63 5.36 21.82
C ASP A 803 -16.51 4.84 20.39
N LYS A 804 -15.83 5.59 19.51
CA LYS A 804 -15.63 5.21 18.11
C LYS A 804 -14.73 3.97 17.97
N ILE A 805 -13.65 3.88 18.77
CA ILE A 805 -12.80 2.68 18.80
C ILE A 805 -13.60 1.49 19.33
N LEU A 806 -14.37 1.67 20.40
CA LEU A 806 -15.24 0.62 20.93
C LEU A 806 -16.32 0.18 19.93
N THR A 807 -16.87 1.09 19.13
CA THR A 807 -17.78 0.74 18.03
C THR A 807 -17.09 -0.16 17.01
N LEU A 808 -15.85 0.14 16.62
CA LEU A 808 -15.09 -0.69 15.67
C LEU A 808 -14.78 -2.08 16.24
N LEU A 809 -14.42 -2.17 17.53
CA LEU A 809 -14.17 -3.45 18.20
C LEU A 809 -15.44 -4.30 18.25
N THR A 810 -16.54 -3.72 18.73
CA THR A 810 -17.83 -4.41 18.85
C THR A 810 -18.36 -4.81 17.48
N GLY A 811 -18.27 -3.93 16.48
CA GLY A 811 -18.71 -4.25 15.13
C GLY A 811 -17.88 -5.39 14.52
N ASN A 812 -16.57 -5.40 14.74
CA ASN A 812 -15.74 -6.53 14.33
C ASN A 812 -16.14 -7.83 15.04
N GLN A 813 -16.44 -7.80 16.33
CA GLN A 813 -16.88 -9.00 17.04
C GLN A 813 -18.22 -9.54 16.50
N ILE A 814 -19.19 -8.65 16.25
CA ILE A 814 -20.48 -9.02 15.65
C ILE A 814 -20.25 -9.61 14.26
N GLU A 815 -19.42 -8.98 13.43
CA GLU A 815 -19.08 -9.48 12.10
C GLU A 815 -18.49 -10.89 12.19
N GLN A 816 -17.48 -11.08 13.03
CA GLN A 816 -16.78 -12.35 13.21
C GLN A 816 -17.71 -13.48 13.65
N GLN A 817 -18.62 -13.23 14.59
CA GLN A 817 -19.53 -14.25 15.12
C GLN A 817 -20.74 -14.51 14.21
N THR A 818 -21.28 -13.48 13.54
CA THR A 818 -22.48 -13.61 12.69
C THR A 818 -22.16 -14.17 11.31
N GLY A 819 -21.07 -13.73 10.67
CA GLY A 819 -20.79 -14.10 9.27
C GLY A 819 -20.65 -15.60 8.97
N PRO A 820 -20.06 -16.45 9.84
CA PRO A 820 -20.00 -17.90 9.59
C PRO A 820 -21.38 -18.57 9.54
N ASN A 821 -22.42 -17.89 10.04
CA ASN A 821 -23.81 -18.35 10.03
C ASN A 821 -24.59 -17.83 8.79
N LEU A 822 -23.96 -17.01 7.95
CA LEU A 822 -24.53 -16.45 6.74
C LEU A 822 -24.07 -17.22 5.48
N PRO A 823 -24.95 -17.38 4.48
CA PRO A 823 -24.56 -17.66 3.11
C PRO A 823 -23.59 -16.60 2.59
N GLU A 824 -22.67 -17.02 1.74
CA GLU A 824 -21.58 -16.18 1.24
C GLU A 824 -22.08 -14.87 0.58
N VAL A 825 -23.18 -14.95 -0.19
CA VAL A 825 -23.83 -13.78 -0.81
C VAL A 825 -24.18 -12.69 0.20
N LEU A 826 -24.58 -13.04 1.43
CA LEU A 826 -24.90 -12.07 2.48
C LEU A 826 -23.64 -11.66 3.28
N ASP A 827 -22.76 -12.62 3.58
CA ASP A 827 -21.53 -12.39 4.33
C ASP A 827 -20.58 -11.40 3.63
N GLU A 828 -20.56 -11.40 2.28
CA GLU A 828 -19.80 -10.39 1.52
C GLU A 828 -20.22 -8.95 1.83
N HIS A 829 -21.48 -8.72 2.20
CA HIS A 829 -22.02 -7.39 2.49
C HIS A 829 -22.11 -7.06 3.99
N LEU A 830 -21.88 -8.03 4.88
CA LEU A 830 -21.97 -7.86 6.33
C LEU A 830 -21.09 -6.71 6.84
N PHE A 831 -19.81 -6.70 6.45
CA PHE A 831 -18.88 -5.64 6.82
C PHE A 831 -19.37 -4.26 6.38
N SER A 832 -19.88 -4.12 5.15
CA SER A 832 -20.35 -2.83 4.64
C SER A 832 -21.59 -2.34 5.38
N GLY A 833 -22.50 -3.25 5.73
CA GLY A 833 -23.70 -2.91 6.48
C GLY A 833 -23.45 -2.56 7.95
N LEU A 834 -22.33 -3.04 8.51
CA LEU A 834 -22.01 -2.90 9.91
C LEU A 834 -20.96 -1.84 10.20
N LEU A 835 -19.83 -1.84 9.48
CA LEU A 835 -18.62 -1.10 9.84
C LEU A 835 -18.34 0.10 8.92
N LEU A 836 -18.76 0.05 7.65
CA LEU A 836 -18.33 1.05 6.65
C LEU A 836 -18.71 2.49 7.01
N GLU A 837 -19.89 2.72 7.59
CA GLU A 837 -20.33 4.06 8.02
C GLU A 837 -19.62 4.56 9.29
N HIS A 838 -19.04 3.64 10.06
CA HIS A 838 -18.27 3.93 11.27
C HIS A 838 -16.78 3.99 11.00
N LEU A 839 -16.30 3.79 9.77
CA LEU A 839 -14.89 4.02 9.44
C LEU A 839 -14.66 5.51 9.19
N SER A 840 -13.66 6.09 9.86
CA SER A 840 -13.24 7.47 9.61
C SER A 840 -11.77 7.64 9.87
N LEU A 841 -11.06 8.36 9.00
CA LEU A 841 -9.72 8.84 9.38
C LEU A 841 -9.78 9.86 10.51
N GLY A 842 -10.87 10.63 10.63
CA GLY A 842 -11.08 11.53 11.77
C GLY A 842 -11.04 10.80 13.12
N GLN A 843 -11.40 9.51 13.17
CA GLN A 843 -11.24 8.69 14.39
C GLN A 843 -9.77 8.46 14.77
N LEU A 844 -8.91 8.36 13.76
CA LEU A 844 -7.47 8.25 13.93
C LEU A 844 -6.83 9.61 14.22
N LEU A 845 -7.45 10.70 13.76
CA LEU A 845 -6.91 12.06 13.83
C LEU A 845 -7.47 12.89 15.00
N ASP A 846 -8.53 12.41 15.69
CA ASP A 846 -9.10 13.08 16.86
C ASP A 846 -8.04 13.14 17.98
N PRO A 847 -7.84 14.31 18.60
CA PRO A 847 -6.76 14.52 19.53
C PRO A 847 -6.98 13.64 20.76
N VAL A 848 -5.91 12.99 21.18
CA VAL A 848 -5.76 12.47 22.55
C VAL A 848 -6.40 13.44 23.56
N PRO A 849 -7.35 13.01 24.40
CA PRO A 849 -7.74 13.78 25.58
C PRO A 849 -7.48 13.00 26.89
N PRO A 850 -7.10 13.63 28.03
CA PRO A 850 -6.45 14.93 28.24
C PRO A 850 -5.02 14.78 28.82
N GLU A 851 -4.17 15.81 28.69
CA GLU A 851 -3.16 16.04 29.74
C GLU A 851 -3.92 16.48 30.99
N ILE A 852 -3.93 15.61 32.01
CA ILE A 852 -4.27 16.02 33.37
C ILE A 852 -3.08 16.81 33.89
N ASP A 853 -3.08 18.13 33.70
CA ASP A 853 -2.22 19.00 34.49
C ASP A 853 -2.90 19.19 35.86
N LEU A 854 -2.65 18.24 36.77
CA LEU A 854 -2.95 18.42 38.19
C LEU A 854 -1.99 19.48 38.75
N GLN A 855 -2.27 20.74 38.48
CA GLN A 855 -1.80 21.81 39.35
C GLN A 855 -2.64 21.75 40.63
N LEU A 856 -2.15 20.96 41.59
CA LEU A 856 -2.49 21.15 42.99
C LEU A 856 -2.03 22.56 43.38
N ALA A 857 -2.96 23.52 43.33
CA ALA A 857 -2.79 24.77 44.04
C ALA A 857 -2.79 24.44 45.54
N ALA A 858 -1.60 24.48 46.15
CA ALA A 858 -1.44 24.41 47.58
C ALA A 858 -1.95 25.72 48.19
N ASP A 859 -3.26 25.90 48.33
CA ASP A 859 -3.82 26.96 49.16
C ASP A 859 -5.11 26.51 49.86
N SER A 860 -5.02 26.50 51.19
CA SER A 860 -6.08 26.39 52.21
C SER A 860 -6.73 25.01 52.45
N ILE A 861 -6.07 24.23 53.32
CA ILE A 861 -6.76 23.40 54.30
C ILE A 861 -7.60 24.35 55.17
N ASN A 862 -8.92 24.15 55.22
CA ASN A 862 -9.77 24.75 56.25
C ASN A 862 -10.26 23.62 57.19
N PRO A 863 -9.68 23.47 58.39
CA PRO A 863 -10.12 22.46 59.33
C PRO A 863 -11.34 22.99 60.09
N GLY A 864 -12.50 22.42 59.78
CA GLY A 864 -13.69 22.55 60.61
C GLY A 864 -14.81 23.35 59.96
N GLU A 865 -15.76 22.63 59.36
CA GLU A 865 -17.18 22.90 59.53
C GLU A 865 -17.85 21.52 59.67
N THR A 866 -18.68 21.41 60.71
CA THR A 866 -19.19 20.21 61.40
C THR A 866 -20.11 19.32 60.58
#